data_AF-A0A938AEV0-F1
#
_entry.id   AF-A0A938AEV0-F1
#
_cell.length_a   1.000
_cell.length_b   1.000
_cell.length_c   1.000
_cell.angle_alpha   90.00
_cell.angle_beta   90.00
_cell.angle_gamma   90.00
#
_symmetry.space_group_name_H-M   'P 1'
#
loop_
_entity.id
_entity.type
_entity.pdbx_description
1 polymer ?
#
loop_
_entity_poly.entity_id
_entity_poly.type
_entity_poly.pdbx_seq_one_letter_code
_entity_poly.pdbx_strand_id
1 'polypeptide(L)'
;MPMPLSLTARCALAGGAVIGAAAAVVLMASGCGSSAQEAQTWWQVPPTSITFPVPWAGTGSGGAPASGIEPAGIQVRATDDPSFSVNLEDIKAKGAGAQWQASTAAAATVATLFTGADPSTLSIGYEITGPIDGPSGGAALTLGTIAAIRGDAVRPKVLITGTIAPDGTVGKVGLVPQKLRAAARQGYELFLIPVGTEVSVDAAINTPVDSIALGRSLGVTVRTVRDINEAYPLFTGKTIAPPVARPAELAPASAAVAVTTTRRTLAAARADLARNLAIIPAATRSAVAVELDAAAAALRAGRVGAAYGQVVDATYRIGRTSARARTTQMARDKGFVATRQALADEVAALLGKADALVAAQSDPSGMRVEQWLSLPSAMGWGVYAQGVLQSMNAALQKPPTIPDEAERLVRLADIAAVAEDQRVSIERFGPDAVAMVRASASRTEVEEHAAAEFLDGYSTFLSRAGADSRRLYETQAGPGGLDSAAQDATDIYPVLEALSDEAGAAAGSAGSLREAITMSAYATTYYVLGTTLSSGSAYGLTGFGLGEEAGAAYEPALLRNAVESGEELIREWTAFLQWSGQNMSYPVWQRDWSQGIYTALKGTGREESGATIALNEVWYAVMNNLLVRAASLHLG
;
A
#
# COMPACT_ATOMS: atom_id res chain seq x y z
N MET A 1 -8.40 -25.30 39.08
CA MET A 1 -8.98 -25.03 40.42
C MET A 1 -7.90 -25.25 41.48
N PRO A 2 -7.79 -24.42 42.54
CA PRO A 2 -7.74 -22.95 42.54
C PRO A 2 -6.64 -22.34 43.47
N MET A 3 -6.19 -21.10 43.14
CA MET A 3 -5.81 -19.97 44.03
C MET A 3 -4.67 -20.13 45.10
N PRO A 4 -4.30 -19.07 45.86
CA PRO A 4 -3.53 -17.86 45.47
C PRO A 4 -2.40 -17.56 46.49
N LEU A 5 -1.58 -16.50 46.32
CA LEU A 5 -0.88 -15.89 47.47
C LEU A 5 -0.57 -14.40 47.20
N SER A 6 -1.17 -13.55 48.04
CA SER A 6 -0.91 -12.13 48.22
C SER A 6 0.30 -11.92 49.12
N LEU A 7 1.04 -10.82 48.92
CA LEU A 7 2.02 -10.33 49.90
C LEU A 7 1.98 -8.81 49.95
N THR A 8 1.39 -8.32 51.04
CA THR A 8 1.40 -6.96 51.54
C THR A 8 2.72 -6.69 52.27
N ALA A 9 3.42 -5.60 51.92
CA ALA A 9 4.58 -5.13 52.69
C ALA A 9 4.19 -3.85 53.45
N ARG A 10 4.02 -3.98 54.78
CA ARG A 10 4.06 -2.88 55.74
C ARG A 10 5.51 -2.72 56.19
N CYS A 11 6.07 -1.52 56.10
CA CYS A 11 7.28 -1.14 56.85
C CYS A 11 6.91 -0.08 57.89
N ALA A 12 7.29 -0.38 59.13
CA ALA A 12 6.97 0.36 60.34
C ALA A 12 7.86 1.59 60.53
N LEU A 13 7.24 2.66 61.04
CA LEU A 13 7.89 3.86 61.56
C LEU A 13 8.43 3.60 62.98
N ALA A 14 9.69 3.94 63.22
CA ALA A 14 10.26 4.11 64.56
C ALA A 14 10.58 5.60 64.77
N GLY A 15 10.09 6.16 65.87
CA GLY A 15 10.20 7.58 66.22
C GLY A 15 11.48 7.94 66.98
N GLY A 16 11.79 9.25 66.98
CA GLY A 16 12.88 9.85 67.75
C GLY A 16 12.85 11.39 67.71
N ALA A 17 12.34 11.95 68.81
CA ALA A 17 12.23 13.33 69.32
C ALA A 17 13.05 14.54 68.77
N VAL A 18 12.30 15.66 68.58
CA VAL A 18 12.41 17.04 69.15
C VAL A 18 13.58 17.99 68.82
N ILE A 19 13.22 19.17 68.27
CA ILE A 19 13.58 20.61 68.55
C ILE A 19 13.15 21.35 67.25
N GLY A 20 12.31 22.39 67.15
CA GLY A 20 11.92 23.47 68.06
C GLY A 20 12.29 24.81 67.41
N ALA A 21 11.44 25.41 66.57
CA ALA A 21 11.38 26.87 66.30
C ALA A 21 10.19 27.24 65.39
N ALA A 22 9.49 28.31 65.77
CA ALA A 22 8.21 28.77 65.23
C ALA A 22 8.35 29.71 64.02
N ALA A 23 7.35 29.71 63.12
CA ALA A 23 6.68 30.94 62.67
C ALA A 23 5.50 30.66 61.71
N ALA A 24 4.35 31.23 62.10
CA ALA A 24 3.25 31.77 61.28
C ALA A 24 2.49 30.87 60.29
N VAL A 25 1.27 30.56 60.72
CA VAL A 25 0.10 30.15 59.92
C VAL A 25 -0.25 31.23 58.88
N VAL A 26 -0.32 30.82 57.61
CA VAL A 26 -1.19 31.45 56.61
C VAL A 26 -2.23 30.41 56.21
N LEU A 27 -3.47 30.64 56.61
CA LEU A 27 -4.65 29.94 56.11
C LEU A 27 -4.84 30.32 54.63
N MET A 28 -4.61 29.38 53.73
CA MET A 28 -5.12 29.44 52.36
C MET A 28 -5.94 28.19 52.12
N ALA A 29 -7.24 28.38 51.95
CA ALA A 29 -8.10 27.40 51.32
C ALA A 29 -7.65 27.23 49.87
N SER A 30 -7.15 26.04 49.53
CA SER A 30 -6.96 25.55 48.16
C SER A 30 -7.41 24.10 48.23
N GLY A 31 -8.63 23.77 47.83
CA GLY A 31 -9.01 23.82 46.42
C GLY A 31 -8.97 22.37 45.93
N CYS A 32 -9.99 21.59 46.30
CA CYS A 32 -10.36 20.41 45.52
C CYS A 32 -10.74 20.92 44.12
N GLY A 33 -9.83 20.74 43.17
CA GLY A 33 -10.03 21.20 41.80
C GLY A 33 -9.01 20.56 40.87
N SER A 34 -9.51 19.65 40.03
CA SER A 34 -8.94 19.19 38.77
C SER A 34 -7.51 18.64 38.77
N SER A 35 -7.37 17.34 39.02
CA SER A 35 -6.31 16.51 38.44
C SER A 35 -6.86 15.26 37.74
N ALA A 36 -8.14 15.30 37.34
CA ALA A 36 -8.83 14.21 36.65
C ALA A 36 -9.34 14.60 35.25
N GLN A 37 -8.89 15.75 34.72
CA GLN A 37 -9.39 16.32 33.45
C GLN A 37 -8.32 16.51 32.37
N GLU A 38 -7.11 15.96 32.57
CA GLU A 38 -6.02 15.93 31.56
C GLU A 38 -5.51 14.50 31.31
N ALA A 39 -6.43 13.54 31.25
CA ALA A 39 -6.20 12.34 30.45
C ALA A 39 -6.91 12.55 29.11
N GLN A 40 -6.45 13.54 28.34
CA GLN A 40 -6.87 13.67 26.94
C GLN A 40 -6.30 12.43 26.24
N THR A 41 -7.18 11.50 25.90
CA THR A 41 -6.78 10.24 25.32
C THR A 41 -6.24 10.53 23.93
N TRP A 42 -5.00 10.12 23.64
CA TRP A 42 -4.25 10.45 22.41
C TRP A 42 -4.91 9.97 21.09
N TRP A 43 -6.00 9.22 21.18
CA TRP A 43 -6.85 8.80 20.06
C TRP A 43 -8.03 9.76 19.79
N GLN A 44 -8.31 10.73 20.65
CA GLN A 44 -9.32 11.77 20.38
C GLN A 44 -8.69 12.88 19.53
N VAL A 45 -9.25 13.09 18.35
CA VAL A 45 -8.77 14.09 17.38
C VAL A 45 -9.16 15.51 17.85
N PRO A 46 -8.19 16.37 18.22
CA PRO A 46 -8.51 17.73 18.64
C PRO A 46 -9.02 18.55 17.45
N PRO A 47 -10.03 19.43 17.63
CA PRO A 47 -10.39 20.40 16.62
C PRO A 47 -9.18 21.26 16.28
N THR A 48 -8.64 21.08 15.07
CA THR A 48 -7.37 21.65 14.68
C THR A 48 -7.50 22.29 13.31
N SER A 49 -7.00 23.51 13.19
CA SER A 49 -6.84 24.19 11.91
C SER A 49 -5.39 24.63 11.78
N ILE A 50 -4.71 24.17 10.74
CA ILE A 50 -3.34 24.57 10.44
C ILE A 50 -3.23 25.06 9.00
N THR A 51 -2.21 25.88 8.75
CA THR A 51 -1.78 26.23 7.40
C THR A 51 -0.50 25.47 7.09
N PHE A 52 -0.47 24.74 5.98
CA PHE A 52 0.69 23.98 5.54
C PHE A 52 1.15 24.46 4.15
N PRO A 53 2.44 24.79 3.97
CA PRO A 53 2.91 25.35 2.71
C PRO A 53 3.14 24.27 1.65
N VAL A 54 2.55 24.44 0.47
CA VAL A 54 2.64 23.50 -0.65
C VAL A 54 3.27 24.17 -1.88
N PRO A 55 4.47 23.77 -2.31
CA PRO A 55 5.15 24.38 -3.45
C PRO A 55 4.56 23.88 -4.77
N TRP A 56 4.31 24.81 -5.69
CA TRP A 56 3.77 24.50 -7.02
C TRP A 56 4.59 25.17 -8.12
N ALA A 57 4.55 24.56 -9.31
CA ALA A 57 5.11 25.13 -10.52
C ALA A 57 4.26 24.73 -11.72
N GLY A 58 4.17 25.61 -12.70
CA GLY A 58 3.38 25.42 -13.91
C GLY A 58 3.68 26.50 -14.94
N THR A 59 2.74 26.73 -15.84
CA THR A 59 2.86 27.73 -16.91
C THR A 59 2.06 28.98 -16.55
N GLY A 60 2.71 30.13 -16.49
CA GLY A 60 2.10 31.43 -16.23
C GLY A 60 1.48 32.06 -17.49
N SER A 61 0.90 33.25 -17.31
CA SER A 61 0.37 34.06 -18.41
C SER A 61 1.46 34.36 -19.44
N GLY A 62 1.21 34.00 -20.71
CA GLY A 62 2.16 34.19 -21.81
C GLY A 62 3.14 33.02 -22.03
N GLY A 63 2.96 31.88 -21.37
CA GLY A 63 3.75 30.67 -21.61
C GLY A 63 5.06 30.57 -20.82
N ALA A 64 5.39 31.57 -20.00
CA ALA A 64 6.58 31.56 -19.15
C ALA A 64 6.40 30.64 -17.92
N PRO A 65 7.46 29.97 -17.42
CA PRO A 65 7.38 29.18 -16.18
C PRO A 65 6.95 30.04 -14.99
N ALA A 66 5.92 29.59 -14.26
CA ALA A 66 5.43 30.19 -13.02
C ALA A 66 5.64 29.23 -11.84
N SER A 67 5.81 29.79 -10.64
CA SER A 67 5.98 29.02 -9.40
C SER A 67 5.60 29.84 -8.18
N GLY A 68 5.10 29.17 -7.17
CA GLY A 68 4.67 29.77 -5.92
C GLY A 68 4.57 28.75 -4.78
N ILE A 69 4.12 29.23 -3.63
CA ILE A 69 3.79 28.42 -2.46
C ILE A 69 2.33 28.67 -2.14
N GLU A 70 1.54 27.61 -2.14
CA GLU A 70 0.13 27.62 -1.73
C GLU A 70 0.05 27.39 -0.22
N PRO A 71 -0.47 28.35 0.57
CA PRO A 71 -0.69 28.16 2.00
C PRO A 71 -1.99 27.37 2.23
N ALA A 72 -1.96 26.06 2.01
CA ALA A 72 -3.14 25.21 2.13
C ALA A 72 -3.63 25.18 3.59
N GLY A 73 -4.89 25.54 3.81
CA GLY A 73 -5.57 25.36 5.09
C GLY A 73 -6.01 23.91 5.22
N ILE A 74 -5.83 23.34 6.41
CA ILE A 74 -6.24 21.97 6.74
C ILE A 74 -7.03 22.03 8.04
N GLN A 75 -8.29 21.63 7.98
CA GLN A 75 -9.19 21.60 9.13
C GLN A 75 -9.53 20.16 9.48
N VAL A 76 -9.33 19.78 10.73
CA VAL A 76 -9.68 18.46 11.24
C VAL A 76 -10.62 18.63 12.42
N ARG A 77 -11.74 17.90 12.40
CA ARG A 77 -12.73 17.89 13.48
C ARG A 77 -13.29 16.48 13.68
N ALA A 78 -13.66 16.19 14.92
CA ALA A 78 -14.53 15.05 15.20
C ALA A 78 -15.93 15.30 14.62
N THR A 79 -16.61 14.23 14.20
CA THR A 79 -17.99 14.27 13.70
C THR A 79 -18.77 13.07 14.20
N ASP A 80 -20.07 13.27 14.46
CA ASP A 80 -21.01 12.20 14.80
C ASP A 80 -21.68 11.59 13.57
N ASP A 81 -21.44 12.16 12.37
CA ASP A 81 -21.82 11.58 11.09
C ASP A 81 -20.81 10.49 10.72
N PRO A 82 -21.20 9.19 10.69
CA PRO A 82 -20.31 8.03 10.56
C PRO A 82 -19.67 7.89 9.16
N SER A 83 -19.62 8.97 8.38
CA SER A 83 -19.09 8.97 7.04
C SER A 83 -17.73 9.67 7.02
N PHE A 84 -16.66 8.90 6.70
CA PHE A 84 -15.38 9.51 6.34
C PHE A 84 -15.63 10.54 5.24
N SER A 85 -15.45 11.81 5.61
CA SER A 85 -15.84 12.95 4.78
C SER A 85 -14.61 13.84 4.59
N VAL A 86 -14.12 13.82 3.35
CA VAL A 86 -13.14 14.79 2.86
C VAL A 86 -13.92 15.89 2.15
N ASN A 87 -14.02 17.06 2.76
CA ASN A 87 -14.65 18.21 2.11
C ASN A 87 -13.68 18.80 1.08
N LEU A 88 -13.98 18.55 -0.20
CA LEU A 88 -13.27 19.10 -1.35
C LEU A 88 -14.06 20.20 -2.07
N GLU A 89 -15.29 20.52 -1.61
CA GLU A 89 -16.16 21.48 -2.29
C GLU A 89 -15.55 22.88 -2.26
N ASP A 90 -14.98 23.27 -1.12
CA ASP A 90 -14.36 24.58 -0.93
C ASP A 90 -13.16 24.77 -1.85
N ILE A 91 -12.25 23.79 -1.94
CA ILE A 91 -11.10 23.88 -2.84
C ILE A 91 -11.53 23.84 -4.31
N LYS A 92 -12.57 23.05 -4.65
CA LYS A 92 -13.12 23.00 -6.01
C LYS A 92 -13.71 24.35 -6.41
N ALA A 93 -14.45 25.00 -5.52
CA ALA A 93 -15.01 26.34 -5.73
C ALA A 93 -13.91 27.41 -5.90
N LYS A 94 -12.71 27.19 -5.33
CA LYS A 94 -11.53 28.05 -5.46
C LYS A 94 -10.66 27.77 -6.68
N GLY A 95 -11.03 26.79 -7.51
CA GLY A 95 -10.33 26.47 -8.76
C GLY A 95 -9.27 25.38 -8.64
N ALA A 96 -9.37 24.49 -7.63
CA ALA A 96 -8.58 23.26 -7.62
C ALA A 96 -8.91 22.39 -8.83
N GLY A 97 -7.91 22.05 -9.63
CA GLY A 97 -8.07 21.09 -10.72
C GLY A 97 -8.26 19.65 -10.22
N ALA A 98 -8.57 18.75 -11.14
CA ALA A 98 -8.92 17.37 -10.81
C ALA A 98 -7.74 16.60 -10.19
N GLN A 99 -6.50 16.88 -10.58
CA GLN A 99 -5.33 16.20 -10.00
C GLN A 99 -5.08 16.68 -8.56
N TRP A 100 -5.28 17.97 -8.28
CA TRP A 100 -5.18 18.49 -6.92
C TRP A 100 -6.26 17.94 -5.99
N GLN A 101 -7.52 17.90 -6.45
CA GLN A 101 -8.64 17.34 -5.68
C GLN A 101 -8.36 15.89 -5.28
N ALA A 102 -7.95 15.05 -6.24
CA ALA A 102 -7.69 13.65 -5.94
C ALA A 102 -6.41 13.43 -5.13
N SER A 103 -5.36 14.24 -5.33
CA SER A 103 -4.17 14.22 -4.47
C SER A 103 -4.50 14.63 -3.03
N THR A 104 -5.48 15.52 -2.83
CA THR A 104 -5.96 15.93 -1.51
C THR A 104 -6.73 14.79 -0.82
N ALA A 105 -7.59 14.09 -1.56
CA ALA A 105 -8.28 12.90 -1.06
C ALA A 105 -7.32 11.76 -0.70
N ALA A 106 -6.32 11.50 -1.55
CA ALA A 106 -5.26 10.54 -1.27
C ALA A 106 -4.46 10.92 -0.02
N ALA A 107 -4.11 12.21 0.12
CA ALA A 107 -3.41 12.72 1.29
C ALA A 107 -4.21 12.55 2.58
N ALA A 108 -5.51 12.84 2.55
CA ALA A 108 -6.43 12.61 3.67
C ALA A 108 -6.47 11.13 4.05
N THR A 109 -6.60 10.24 3.06
CA THR A 109 -6.64 8.79 3.27
C THR A 109 -5.35 8.28 3.93
N VAL A 110 -4.19 8.61 3.36
CA VAL A 110 -2.89 8.18 3.90
C VAL A 110 -2.68 8.75 5.31
N ALA A 111 -3.06 9.99 5.57
CA ALA A 111 -2.95 10.58 6.90
C ALA A 111 -3.83 9.86 7.94
N THR A 112 -5.08 9.52 7.60
CA THR A 112 -5.98 8.74 8.46
C THR A 112 -5.40 7.36 8.75
N LEU A 113 -4.92 6.66 7.72
CA LEU A 113 -4.30 5.34 7.83
C LEU A 113 -3.08 5.35 8.78
N PHE A 114 -2.16 6.29 8.59
CA PHE A 114 -0.90 6.36 9.35
C PHE A 114 -1.07 6.88 10.79
N THR A 115 -2.15 7.61 11.06
CA THR A 115 -2.50 8.02 12.42
C THR A 115 -3.28 6.95 13.17
N GLY A 116 -3.95 6.05 12.44
CA GLY A 116 -4.90 5.09 13.00
C GLY A 116 -6.19 5.77 13.48
N ALA A 117 -6.43 7.02 13.08
CA ALA A 117 -7.66 7.73 13.42
C ALA A 117 -8.87 6.96 12.89
N ASP A 118 -9.95 6.94 13.67
CA ASP A 118 -11.19 6.29 13.26
C ASP A 118 -11.83 7.10 12.09
N PRO A 119 -11.90 6.53 10.88
CA PRO A 119 -12.46 7.23 9.73
C PRO A 119 -13.94 7.59 9.91
N SER A 120 -14.68 6.86 10.75
CA SER A 120 -16.13 7.09 10.96
C SER A 120 -16.40 8.36 11.79
N THR A 121 -15.44 8.80 12.61
CA THR A 121 -15.61 9.98 13.47
C THR A 121 -14.77 11.17 13.00
N LEU A 122 -14.18 11.08 11.80
CA LEU A 122 -13.22 12.06 11.28
C LEU A 122 -13.77 12.84 10.10
N SER A 123 -13.78 14.18 10.22
CA SER A 123 -14.03 15.08 9.10
C SER A 123 -12.80 15.94 8.82
N ILE A 124 -12.39 15.96 7.55
CA ILE A 124 -11.21 16.69 7.08
C ILE A 124 -11.64 17.67 5.99
N GLY A 125 -11.35 18.95 6.22
CA GLY A 125 -11.54 20.04 5.25
C GLY A 125 -10.21 20.58 4.76
N TYR A 126 -10.24 21.16 3.56
CA TYR A 126 -9.10 21.82 2.95
C TYR A 126 -9.50 23.18 2.41
N GLU A 127 -8.57 24.13 2.48
CA GLU A 127 -8.71 25.48 1.90
C GLU A 127 -7.50 25.82 1.04
N ILE A 128 -7.74 26.55 -0.06
CA ILE A 128 -6.72 27.10 -0.94
C ILE A 128 -7.04 28.56 -1.28
N THR A 129 -6.03 29.31 -1.68
CA THR A 129 -6.09 30.75 -1.92
C THR A 129 -6.37 31.12 -3.37
N GLY A 130 -6.15 30.20 -4.32
CA GLY A 130 -6.47 30.41 -5.73
C GLY A 130 -6.37 29.13 -6.57
N PRO A 131 -6.57 29.25 -7.90
CA PRO A 131 -6.54 28.10 -8.79
C PRO A 131 -5.19 27.38 -8.77
N ILE A 132 -5.22 26.06 -8.62
CA ILE A 132 -4.03 25.21 -8.53
C ILE A 132 -4.35 23.81 -9.06
N ASP A 133 -3.37 23.14 -9.67
CA ASP A 133 -3.52 21.75 -10.10
C ASP A 133 -2.20 20.98 -10.03
N GLY A 134 -2.31 19.65 -10.09
CA GLY A 134 -1.19 18.70 -10.12
C GLY A 134 -0.99 17.92 -8.80
N PRO A 135 -0.45 16.69 -8.86
CA PRO A 135 -0.38 15.78 -7.71
C PRO A 135 0.80 16.07 -6.78
N SER A 136 1.65 17.05 -7.12
CA SER A 136 2.94 17.26 -6.45
C SER A 136 2.87 17.83 -5.03
N GLY A 137 1.66 18.12 -4.56
CA GLY A 137 1.36 18.52 -3.19
C GLY A 137 1.02 17.36 -2.25
N GLY A 138 0.87 16.13 -2.77
CA GLY A 138 0.42 14.97 -1.99
C GLY A 138 1.18 14.77 -0.68
N ALA A 139 2.52 14.73 -0.72
CA ALA A 139 3.33 14.55 0.49
C ALA A 139 3.17 15.70 1.50
N ALA A 140 3.07 16.95 1.03
CA ALA A 140 2.89 18.12 1.89
C ALA A 140 1.52 18.09 2.57
N LEU A 141 0.46 17.81 1.81
CA LEU A 141 -0.90 17.67 2.32
C LEU A 141 -0.99 16.52 3.32
N THR A 142 -0.35 15.37 3.05
CA THR A 142 -0.33 14.23 4.00
C THR A 142 0.33 14.62 5.32
N LEU A 143 1.52 15.21 5.29
CA LEU A 143 2.23 15.61 6.52
C LEU A 143 1.45 16.66 7.32
N GLY A 144 0.85 17.63 6.63
CA GLY A 144 -0.03 18.62 7.23
C GLY A 144 -1.26 17.97 7.88
N THR A 145 -1.93 17.06 7.19
CA THR A 145 -3.11 16.37 7.72
C THR A 145 -2.75 15.46 8.90
N ILE A 146 -1.61 14.76 8.87
CA ILE A 146 -1.12 14.00 10.05
C ILE A 146 -0.87 14.94 11.23
N ALA A 147 -0.22 16.09 11.01
CA ALA A 147 0.01 17.08 12.06
C ALA A 147 -1.31 17.64 12.61
N ALA A 148 -2.29 17.91 11.75
CA ALA A 148 -3.61 18.39 12.16
C ALA A 148 -4.39 17.35 12.98
N ILE A 149 -4.40 16.08 12.54
CA ILE A 149 -5.03 14.97 13.28
C ILE A 149 -4.39 14.80 14.67
N ARG A 150 -3.06 14.96 14.77
CA ARG A 150 -2.31 14.78 16.03
C ARG A 150 -2.24 16.02 16.91
N GLY A 151 -2.66 17.18 16.42
CA GLY A 151 -2.44 18.48 17.09
C GLY A 151 -0.95 18.85 17.19
N ASP A 152 -0.12 18.37 16.27
CA ASP A 152 1.32 18.57 16.29
C ASP A 152 1.71 19.92 15.66
N ALA A 153 2.60 20.67 16.34
CA ALA A 153 3.12 21.92 15.82
C ALA A 153 4.06 21.68 14.63
N VAL A 154 3.89 22.48 13.57
CA VAL A 154 4.72 22.44 12.36
C VAL A 154 5.77 23.55 12.43
N ARG A 155 7.03 23.19 12.25
CA ARG A 155 8.17 24.12 12.21
C ARG A 155 8.04 25.02 10.96
N PRO A 156 8.26 26.33 11.12
CA PRO A 156 8.27 27.24 9.98
C PRO A 156 9.50 26.98 9.10
N LYS A 157 9.48 27.49 7.88
CA LYS A 157 10.61 27.50 6.92
C LYS A 157 11.11 26.13 6.43
N VAL A 158 10.31 25.08 6.60
CA VAL A 158 10.52 23.79 5.94
C VAL A 158 9.47 23.62 4.83
N LEU A 159 9.88 23.11 3.68
CA LEU A 159 9.00 22.79 2.55
C LEU A 159 9.25 21.37 2.07
N ILE A 160 8.25 20.78 1.42
CA ILE A 160 8.36 19.49 0.74
C ILE A 160 7.55 19.51 -0.55
N THR A 161 8.03 18.81 -1.58
CA THR A 161 7.23 18.47 -2.77
C THR A 161 7.29 16.97 -3.00
N GLY A 162 6.25 16.39 -3.61
CA GLY A 162 6.18 14.97 -3.90
C GLY A 162 4.74 14.50 -4.04
N THR A 163 4.51 13.47 -4.85
CA THR A 163 3.26 12.69 -4.79
C THR A 163 3.29 11.80 -3.55
N ILE A 164 2.18 11.12 -3.26
CA ILE A 164 2.09 10.20 -2.11
C ILE A 164 1.54 8.84 -2.56
N ALA A 165 2.20 7.76 -2.15
CA ALA A 165 1.77 6.37 -2.35
C ALA A 165 1.04 5.83 -1.10
N PRO A 166 0.34 4.68 -1.18
CA PRO A 166 -0.40 4.11 -0.03
C PRO A 166 0.47 3.81 1.18
N ASP A 167 1.73 3.46 0.93
CA ASP A 167 2.73 3.19 1.95
C ASP A 167 3.45 4.45 2.45
N GLY A 168 2.95 5.64 2.10
CA GLY A 168 3.57 6.89 2.51
C GLY A 168 4.88 7.22 1.79
N THR A 169 5.29 6.43 0.77
CA THR A 169 6.42 6.76 -0.10
C THR A 169 6.17 8.07 -0.82
N VAL A 170 7.17 8.94 -0.83
CA VAL A 170 7.12 10.26 -1.48
C VAL A 170 7.58 10.08 -2.93
N GLY A 171 6.66 10.23 -3.88
CA GLY A 171 6.90 9.93 -5.30
C GLY A 171 7.42 11.12 -6.12
N LYS A 172 7.97 10.81 -7.29
CA LYS A 172 8.65 11.77 -8.19
C LYS A 172 7.73 12.89 -8.67
N VAL A 173 8.33 14.07 -8.84
CA VAL A 173 7.68 15.27 -9.36
C VAL A 173 8.59 16.03 -10.33
N GLY A 174 7.97 16.80 -11.23
CA GLY A 174 8.67 17.70 -12.14
C GLY A 174 8.85 19.11 -11.60
N LEU A 175 9.60 19.92 -12.36
CA LEU A 175 9.79 21.36 -12.15
C LEU A 175 10.34 21.73 -10.76
N VAL A 176 11.21 20.86 -10.21
CA VAL A 176 11.85 21.09 -8.91
C VAL A 176 12.67 22.40 -8.89
N PRO A 177 13.41 22.79 -9.95
CA PRO A 177 14.16 24.04 -9.96
C PRO A 177 13.27 25.28 -9.79
N GLN A 178 12.09 25.29 -10.41
CA GLN A 178 11.10 26.38 -10.31
C GLN A 178 10.58 26.48 -8.88
N LYS A 179 10.17 25.35 -8.29
CA LYS A 179 9.68 25.27 -6.90
C LYS A 179 10.72 25.72 -5.90
N LEU A 180 11.97 25.29 -6.08
CA LEU A 180 13.10 25.66 -5.23
C LEU A 180 13.40 27.17 -5.30
N ARG A 181 13.32 27.79 -6.49
CA ARG A 181 13.44 29.26 -6.60
C ARG A 181 12.28 29.98 -5.89
N ALA A 182 11.06 29.43 -5.94
CA ALA A 182 9.93 29.99 -5.18
C ALA A 182 10.16 29.89 -3.67
N ALA A 183 10.64 28.74 -3.19
CA ALA A 183 11.03 28.54 -1.79
C ALA A 183 12.08 29.57 -1.33
N ALA A 184 13.13 29.77 -2.13
CA ALA A 184 14.18 30.76 -1.84
C ALA A 184 13.63 32.19 -1.78
N ARG A 185 12.79 32.59 -2.76
CA ARG A 185 12.16 33.93 -2.78
C ARG A 185 11.29 34.19 -1.54
N GLN A 186 10.68 33.15 -0.97
CA GLN A 186 9.84 33.24 0.21
C GLN A 186 10.59 32.98 1.53
N GLY A 187 11.90 32.80 1.50
CA GLY A 187 12.74 32.68 2.69
C GLY A 187 12.65 31.33 3.42
N TYR A 188 12.31 30.26 2.72
CA TYR A 188 12.40 28.90 3.26
C TYR A 188 13.87 28.44 3.31
N GLU A 189 14.23 27.68 4.35
CA GLU A 189 15.61 27.31 4.65
C GLU A 189 15.91 25.85 4.30
N LEU A 190 14.90 24.99 4.38
CA LEU A 190 14.98 23.57 4.07
C LEU A 190 13.90 23.18 3.05
N PHE A 191 14.33 22.59 1.93
CA PHE A 191 13.44 22.06 0.90
C PHE A 191 13.66 20.57 0.71
N LEU A 192 12.63 19.78 1.04
CA LEU A 192 12.62 18.34 0.91
C LEU A 192 12.10 17.95 -0.47
N ILE A 193 12.83 17.06 -1.14
CA ILE A 193 12.47 16.54 -2.46
C ILE A 193 12.45 15.01 -2.44
N PRO A 194 11.70 14.34 -3.32
CA PRO A 194 11.73 12.88 -3.42
C PRO A 194 13.12 12.37 -3.82
N VAL A 195 13.55 11.23 -3.31
CA VAL A 195 14.77 10.56 -3.83
C VAL A 195 14.59 10.26 -5.32
N GLY A 196 15.65 10.42 -6.13
CA GLY A 196 15.60 10.25 -7.58
C GLY A 196 15.08 11.46 -8.35
N THR A 197 14.89 12.60 -7.67
CA THR A 197 14.53 13.90 -8.30
C THR A 197 15.58 14.99 -8.10
N GLU A 198 16.79 14.59 -7.67
CA GLU A 198 17.93 15.48 -7.47
C GLU A 198 18.24 16.23 -8.77
N VAL A 199 18.17 15.52 -9.91
CA VAL A 199 18.27 16.11 -11.24
C VAL A 199 16.87 16.25 -11.84
N SER A 200 16.47 17.49 -12.13
CA SER A 200 15.14 17.79 -12.68
C SER A 200 15.26 18.85 -13.77
N VAL A 201 14.39 18.78 -14.79
CA VAL A 201 14.42 19.71 -15.92
C VAL A 201 14.00 21.11 -15.47
N ASP A 202 14.84 22.09 -15.78
CA ASP A 202 14.48 23.49 -15.66
C ASP A 202 13.76 23.95 -16.93
N ALA A 203 12.45 24.16 -16.82
CA ALA A 203 11.61 24.62 -17.93
C ALA A 203 12.00 25.98 -18.54
N ALA A 204 12.78 26.83 -17.85
CA ALA A 204 13.20 28.11 -18.41
C ALA A 204 14.33 27.96 -19.44
N ILE A 205 15.18 26.95 -19.26
CA ILE A 205 16.38 26.69 -20.10
C ILE A 205 16.34 25.32 -20.78
N ASN A 206 15.26 24.57 -20.57
CA ASN A 206 15.03 23.21 -21.05
C ASN A 206 16.23 22.26 -20.86
N THR A 207 16.86 22.33 -19.68
CA THR A 207 18.09 21.58 -19.38
C THR A 207 17.97 20.93 -17.98
N PRO A 208 18.50 19.71 -17.77
CA PRO A 208 18.58 19.11 -16.44
C PRO A 208 19.43 19.96 -15.48
N VAL A 209 18.93 20.18 -14.27
CA VAL A 209 19.61 20.94 -13.20
C VAL A 209 19.70 20.09 -11.95
N ASP A 210 20.87 20.08 -11.31
CA ASP A 210 21.07 19.55 -9.96
C ASP A 210 20.42 20.50 -8.94
N SER A 211 19.33 20.04 -8.35
CA SER A 211 18.53 20.76 -7.36
C SER A 211 19.31 21.03 -6.06
N ILE A 212 20.24 20.15 -5.68
CA ILE A 212 21.09 20.32 -4.49
C ILE A 212 22.13 21.42 -4.72
N ALA A 213 22.75 21.44 -5.90
CA ALA A 213 23.68 22.51 -6.28
C ALA A 213 22.95 23.86 -6.42
N LEU A 214 21.77 23.86 -7.06
CA LEU A 214 20.93 25.05 -7.17
C LEU A 214 20.52 25.57 -5.78
N GLY A 215 20.12 24.68 -4.86
CA GLY A 215 19.76 25.05 -3.49
C GLY A 215 20.88 25.77 -2.76
N ARG A 216 22.10 25.21 -2.84
CA ARG A 216 23.31 25.86 -2.29
C ARG A 216 23.53 27.26 -2.85
N SER A 217 23.33 27.47 -4.15
CA SER A 217 23.47 28.79 -4.78
C SER A 217 22.39 29.80 -4.35
N LEU A 218 21.23 29.32 -3.91
CA LEU A 218 20.08 30.12 -3.50
C LEU A 218 19.98 30.29 -1.96
N GLY A 219 20.90 29.69 -1.20
CA GLY A 219 20.84 29.72 0.27
C GLY A 219 19.76 28.81 0.87
N VAL A 220 19.30 27.80 0.13
CA VAL A 220 18.29 26.83 0.60
C VAL A 220 18.93 25.45 0.69
N THR A 221 18.84 24.81 1.86
CA THR A 221 19.29 23.42 2.01
C THR A 221 18.29 22.50 1.32
N VAL A 222 18.76 21.70 0.36
CA VAL A 222 17.93 20.69 -0.30
C VAL A 222 18.31 19.32 0.25
N ARG A 223 17.30 18.56 0.70
CA ARG A 223 17.48 17.20 1.21
C ARG A 223 16.49 16.27 0.53
N THR A 224 16.96 15.09 0.14
CA THR A 224 16.09 14.03 -0.37
C THR A 224 15.40 13.32 0.78
N VAL A 225 14.14 12.94 0.59
CA VAL A 225 13.38 12.09 1.53
C VAL A 225 12.72 10.95 0.76
N ARG A 226 12.65 9.78 1.41
CA ARG A 226 12.03 8.58 0.83
C ARG A 226 10.53 8.53 1.06
N ASP A 227 10.11 8.88 2.26
CA ASP A 227 8.74 8.69 2.73
C ASP A 227 8.36 9.77 3.77
N ILE A 228 7.11 9.72 4.21
CA ILE A 228 6.59 10.63 5.24
C ILE A 228 7.20 10.41 6.63
N ASN A 229 7.74 9.23 6.97
CA ASN A 229 8.38 8.99 8.26
C ASN A 229 9.73 9.69 8.36
N GLU A 230 10.48 9.77 7.26
CA GLU A 230 11.72 10.56 7.21
C GLU A 230 11.43 12.07 7.25
N ALA A 231 10.36 12.51 6.57
CA ALA A 231 10.01 13.92 6.46
C ALA A 231 9.37 14.49 7.74
N TYR A 232 8.50 13.73 8.42
CA TYR A 232 7.70 14.24 9.54
C TYR A 232 8.53 14.81 10.71
N PRO A 233 9.61 14.17 11.18
CA PRO A 233 10.47 14.72 12.23
C PRO A 233 11.15 16.04 11.84
N LEU A 234 11.38 16.28 10.55
CA LEU A 234 11.95 17.54 10.06
C LEU A 234 10.94 18.68 10.18
N PHE A 235 9.65 18.40 10.09
CA PHE A 235 8.56 19.35 10.31
C PHE A 235 8.14 19.48 11.77
N THR A 236 8.07 18.41 12.55
CA THR A 236 7.41 18.44 13.88
C THR A 236 8.36 18.13 15.03
N GLY A 237 9.52 17.52 14.75
CA GLY A 237 10.37 16.91 15.78
C GLY A 237 9.81 15.62 16.40
N LYS A 238 8.66 15.13 15.91
CA LYS A 238 8.00 13.89 16.35
C LYS A 238 8.08 12.84 15.25
N THR A 239 7.84 11.57 15.59
CA THR A 239 7.81 10.47 14.62
C THR A 239 6.37 9.99 14.39
N ILE A 240 6.08 9.46 13.19
CA ILE A 240 4.77 8.86 12.87
C ILE A 240 4.69 7.48 13.52
N ALA A 241 5.61 6.59 13.15
CA ALA A 241 5.83 5.32 13.83
C ALA A 241 6.83 5.49 14.99
N PRO A 242 6.65 4.78 16.12
CA PRO A 242 7.64 4.79 17.20
C PRO A 242 8.87 3.96 16.80
N PRO A 243 10.10 4.41 17.12
CA PRO A 243 11.30 3.62 16.87
C PRO A 243 11.29 2.37 17.74
N VAL A 244 11.46 1.20 17.13
CA VAL A 244 11.45 -0.10 17.82
C VAL A 244 12.83 -0.74 17.80
N ALA A 245 13.26 -1.25 18.95
CA ALA A 245 14.62 -1.77 19.15
C ALA A 245 14.82 -3.21 18.65
N ARG A 246 13.76 -3.96 18.33
CA ARG A 246 13.85 -5.39 17.95
C ARG A 246 13.01 -5.68 16.71
N PRO A 247 13.59 -6.30 15.67
CA PRO A 247 12.83 -6.77 14.51
C PRO A 247 11.75 -7.77 14.91
N ALA A 248 10.62 -7.74 14.20
CA ALA A 248 9.60 -8.76 14.33
C ALA A 248 10.04 -10.12 13.77
N GLU A 249 9.59 -11.19 14.40
CA GLU A 249 9.89 -12.58 14.05
C GLU A 249 8.62 -13.42 13.88
N LEU A 250 8.72 -14.50 13.11
CA LEU A 250 7.63 -15.48 12.99
C LEU A 250 7.43 -16.23 14.31
N ALA A 251 6.18 -16.35 14.74
CA ALA A 251 5.82 -17.29 15.80
C ALA A 251 6.20 -18.73 15.40
N PRO A 252 6.54 -19.64 16.34
CA PRO A 252 6.99 -20.99 15.99
C PRO A 252 6.04 -21.80 15.09
N ALA A 253 4.72 -21.68 15.32
CA ALA A 253 3.71 -22.32 14.47
C ALA A 253 3.73 -21.75 13.04
N SER A 254 3.76 -20.44 12.92
CA SER A 254 3.87 -19.73 11.63
C SER A 254 5.17 -20.05 10.91
N ALA A 255 6.30 -20.17 11.61
CA ALA A 255 7.57 -20.60 11.03
C ALA A 255 7.51 -22.03 10.46
N ALA A 256 6.85 -22.95 11.17
CA ALA A 256 6.66 -24.32 10.69
C ALA A 256 5.74 -24.37 9.44
N VAL A 257 4.70 -23.56 9.41
CA VAL A 257 3.83 -23.41 8.23
C VAL A 257 4.62 -22.83 7.07
N ALA A 258 5.37 -21.73 7.27
CA ALA A 258 6.21 -21.13 6.23
C ALA A 258 7.20 -22.13 5.60
N VAL A 259 7.84 -22.98 6.41
CA VAL A 259 8.73 -24.04 5.90
C VAL A 259 7.94 -25.08 5.09
N THR A 260 6.77 -25.49 5.58
CA THR A 260 5.95 -26.53 4.95
C THR A 260 5.37 -26.07 3.62
N THR A 261 4.80 -24.87 3.58
CA THR A 261 4.28 -24.23 2.37
C THR A 261 5.40 -24.02 1.36
N THR A 262 6.55 -23.48 1.79
CA THR A 262 7.72 -23.32 0.91
C THR A 262 8.21 -24.64 0.33
N ARG A 263 8.25 -25.72 1.12
CA ARG A 263 8.68 -27.04 0.62
C ARG A 263 7.67 -27.61 -0.39
N ARG A 264 6.37 -27.52 -0.10
CA ARG A 264 5.29 -27.94 -1.00
C ARG A 264 5.36 -27.16 -2.31
N THR A 265 5.55 -25.86 -2.21
CA THR A 265 5.65 -24.94 -3.33
C THR A 265 6.97 -25.10 -4.10
N LEU A 266 8.09 -25.45 -3.49
CA LEU A 266 9.28 -25.82 -4.25
C LEU A 266 9.07 -27.15 -5.03
N ALA A 267 8.45 -28.14 -4.40
CA ALA A 267 8.24 -29.46 -5.01
C ALA A 267 7.29 -29.40 -6.21
N ALA A 268 6.17 -28.70 -6.09
CA ALA A 268 5.24 -28.57 -7.20
C ALA A 268 5.83 -27.76 -8.37
N ALA A 269 6.66 -26.73 -8.13
CA ALA A 269 7.31 -25.97 -9.20
C ALA A 269 8.31 -26.83 -9.99
N ARG A 270 9.06 -27.70 -9.30
CA ARG A 270 9.92 -28.70 -9.97
C ARG A 270 9.11 -29.69 -10.80
N ALA A 271 7.95 -30.13 -10.29
CA ALA A 271 7.06 -31.01 -11.04
C ALA A 271 6.44 -30.32 -12.27
N ASP A 272 6.07 -29.05 -12.15
CA ASP A 272 5.60 -28.22 -13.27
C ASP A 272 6.67 -28.08 -14.35
N LEU A 273 7.91 -27.76 -13.96
CA LEU A 273 9.04 -27.69 -14.90
C LEU A 273 9.25 -29.04 -15.60
N ALA A 274 9.25 -30.14 -14.85
CA ALA A 274 9.44 -31.50 -15.37
C ALA A 274 8.35 -31.88 -16.39
N ARG A 275 7.08 -31.57 -16.12
CA ARG A 275 5.96 -31.84 -17.04
C ARG A 275 6.05 -31.05 -18.33
N ASN A 276 6.62 -29.84 -18.29
CA ASN A 276 6.65 -28.93 -19.43
C ASN A 276 8.03 -28.85 -20.12
N LEU A 277 8.95 -29.78 -19.85
CA LEU A 277 10.32 -29.75 -20.40
C LEU A 277 10.37 -29.71 -21.93
N ALA A 278 9.42 -30.36 -22.60
CA ALA A 278 9.38 -30.44 -24.06
C ALA A 278 8.97 -29.13 -24.73
N ILE A 279 8.19 -28.30 -24.04
CA ILE A 279 7.60 -27.08 -24.60
C ILE A 279 8.29 -25.79 -24.13
N ILE A 280 9.01 -25.84 -23.01
CA ILE A 280 9.76 -24.68 -22.50
C ILE A 280 11.12 -24.57 -23.21
N PRO A 281 11.53 -23.39 -23.71
CA PRO A 281 12.83 -23.17 -24.33
C PRO A 281 14.00 -23.58 -23.42
N ALA A 282 15.08 -24.12 -24.01
CA ALA A 282 16.23 -24.64 -23.26
C ALA A 282 16.90 -23.60 -22.34
N ALA A 283 17.00 -22.35 -22.80
CA ALA A 283 17.53 -21.24 -22.01
C ALA A 283 16.66 -20.97 -20.77
N THR A 284 15.34 -20.87 -20.95
CA THR A 284 14.38 -20.68 -19.85
C THR A 284 14.41 -21.85 -18.87
N ARG A 285 14.43 -23.09 -19.36
CA ARG A 285 14.54 -24.30 -18.50
C ARG A 285 15.79 -24.25 -17.63
N SER A 286 16.94 -23.91 -18.21
CA SER A 286 18.22 -23.85 -17.50
C SER A 286 18.20 -22.74 -16.44
N ALA A 287 17.71 -21.55 -16.79
CA ALA A 287 17.62 -20.42 -15.87
C ALA A 287 16.67 -20.70 -14.69
N VAL A 288 15.50 -21.29 -14.96
CA VAL A 288 14.54 -21.68 -13.91
C VAL A 288 15.08 -22.81 -13.03
N ALA A 289 15.79 -23.78 -13.59
CA ALA A 289 16.40 -24.86 -12.79
C ALA A 289 17.42 -24.31 -11.78
N VAL A 290 18.29 -23.39 -12.22
CA VAL A 290 19.25 -22.70 -11.34
C VAL A 290 18.53 -21.97 -10.21
N GLU A 291 17.43 -21.28 -10.53
CA GLU A 291 16.62 -20.56 -9.55
C GLU A 291 15.97 -21.48 -8.51
N LEU A 292 15.37 -22.59 -8.94
CA LEU A 292 14.79 -23.59 -8.04
C LEU A 292 15.84 -24.28 -7.15
N ASP A 293 17.05 -24.46 -7.64
CA ASP A 293 18.16 -25.00 -6.85
C ASP A 293 18.69 -23.99 -5.83
N ALA A 294 18.74 -22.70 -6.20
CA ALA A 294 19.04 -21.62 -5.28
C ALA A 294 17.99 -21.52 -4.17
N ALA A 295 16.70 -21.63 -4.51
CA ALA A 295 15.61 -21.67 -3.54
C ALA A 295 15.72 -22.88 -2.60
N ALA A 296 16.05 -24.07 -3.12
CA ALA A 296 16.28 -25.26 -2.32
C ALA A 296 17.47 -25.07 -1.35
N ALA A 297 18.54 -24.41 -1.79
CA ALA A 297 19.69 -24.09 -0.96
C ALA A 297 19.34 -23.06 0.12
N ALA A 298 18.57 -22.02 -0.21
CA ALA A 298 18.06 -21.04 0.74
C ALA A 298 17.20 -21.70 1.83
N LEU A 299 16.30 -22.61 1.44
CA LEU A 299 15.46 -23.35 2.39
C LEU A 299 16.29 -24.22 3.34
N ARG A 300 17.31 -24.93 2.83
CA ARG A 300 18.25 -25.72 3.66
C ARG A 300 19.05 -24.84 4.63
N ALA A 301 19.35 -23.60 4.24
CA ALA A 301 20.05 -22.63 5.07
C ALA A 301 19.13 -21.88 6.06
N GLY A 302 17.85 -22.24 6.15
CA GLY A 302 16.88 -21.57 7.02
C GLY A 302 16.39 -20.20 6.52
N ARG A 303 16.78 -19.78 5.30
CA ARG A 303 16.32 -18.54 4.67
C ARG A 303 14.98 -18.77 3.96
N VAL A 304 13.95 -19.05 4.74
CA VAL A 304 12.63 -19.50 4.25
C VAL A 304 11.96 -18.47 3.34
N GLY A 305 11.94 -17.18 3.73
CA GLY A 305 11.39 -16.11 2.90
C GLY A 305 12.08 -16.01 1.54
N ALA A 306 13.41 -15.97 1.51
CA ALA A 306 14.19 -15.99 0.28
C ALA A 306 13.87 -17.20 -0.61
N ALA A 307 13.76 -18.40 -0.01
CA ALA A 307 13.37 -19.59 -0.75
C ALA A 307 11.97 -19.47 -1.34
N TYR A 308 10.99 -18.98 -0.57
CA TYR A 308 9.62 -18.81 -1.04
C TYR A 308 9.54 -17.81 -2.20
N GLY A 309 10.16 -16.63 -2.06
CA GLY A 309 10.17 -15.59 -3.10
C GLY A 309 10.77 -16.06 -4.42
N GLN A 310 11.90 -16.79 -4.38
CA GLN A 310 12.50 -17.40 -5.57
C GLN A 310 11.60 -18.47 -6.21
N VAL A 311 10.84 -19.22 -5.41
CA VAL A 311 9.90 -20.22 -5.94
C VAL A 311 8.69 -19.54 -6.59
N VAL A 312 8.19 -18.42 -6.04
CA VAL A 312 7.10 -17.64 -6.63
C VAL A 312 7.46 -17.23 -8.06
N ASP A 313 8.62 -16.59 -8.23
CA ASP A 313 9.10 -16.14 -9.54
C ASP A 313 9.30 -17.30 -10.52
N ALA A 314 10.01 -18.36 -10.09
CA ALA A 314 10.21 -19.55 -10.90
C ALA A 314 8.87 -20.16 -11.36
N THR A 315 7.86 -20.19 -10.49
CA THR A 315 6.54 -20.75 -10.81
C THR A 315 5.83 -19.92 -11.89
N TYR A 316 5.83 -18.59 -11.79
CA TYR A 316 5.26 -17.73 -12.83
C TYR A 316 5.98 -17.90 -14.17
N ARG A 317 7.31 -17.96 -14.17
CA ARG A 317 8.08 -18.18 -15.41
C ARG A 317 7.76 -19.50 -16.08
N ILE A 318 7.65 -20.58 -15.30
CA ILE A 318 7.23 -21.89 -15.79
C ILE A 318 5.82 -21.76 -16.38
N GLY A 319 4.87 -21.24 -15.61
CA GLY A 319 3.47 -21.09 -16.00
C GLY A 319 3.33 -20.34 -17.32
N ARG A 320 3.74 -19.07 -17.36
CA ARG A 320 3.64 -18.20 -18.55
C ARG A 320 4.24 -18.82 -19.80
N THR A 321 5.45 -19.38 -19.69
CA THR A 321 6.13 -19.99 -20.84
C THR A 321 5.41 -21.24 -21.33
N SER A 322 4.90 -22.05 -20.40
CA SER A 322 4.16 -23.26 -20.73
C SER A 322 2.82 -22.94 -21.37
N ALA A 323 2.08 -21.97 -20.83
CA ALA A 323 0.78 -21.55 -21.32
C ALA A 323 0.89 -20.99 -22.73
N ARG A 324 1.85 -20.07 -22.98
CA ARG A 324 2.13 -19.56 -24.33
C ARG A 324 2.39 -20.69 -25.31
N ALA A 325 3.29 -21.62 -24.97
CA ALA A 325 3.66 -22.71 -25.86
C ALA A 325 2.47 -23.65 -26.17
N ARG A 326 1.65 -23.99 -25.17
CA ARG A 326 0.44 -24.82 -25.36
C ARG A 326 -0.59 -24.12 -26.25
N THR A 327 -0.84 -22.84 -26.02
CA THR A 327 -1.80 -22.05 -26.81
C THR A 327 -1.33 -21.91 -28.25
N THR A 328 -0.06 -21.60 -28.49
CA THR A 328 0.48 -21.53 -29.86
C THR A 328 0.42 -22.90 -30.55
N GLN A 329 0.70 -24.00 -29.83
CA GLN A 329 0.58 -25.34 -30.39
C GLN A 329 -0.87 -25.68 -30.75
N MET A 330 -1.82 -25.41 -29.85
CA MET A 330 -3.24 -25.64 -30.10
C MET A 330 -3.75 -24.82 -31.29
N ALA A 331 -3.28 -23.59 -31.45
CA ALA A 331 -3.61 -22.76 -32.60
C ALA A 331 -3.10 -23.34 -33.92
N ARG A 332 -1.89 -23.92 -33.93
CA ARG A 332 -1.38 -24.64 -35.10
C ARG A 332 -2.21 -25.87 -35.43
N ASP A 333 -2.65 -26.60 -34.41
CA ASP A 333 -3.32 -27.89 -34.58
C ASP A 333 -4.83 -27.76 -34.88
N LYS A 334 -5.50 -26.76 -34.31
CA LYS A 334 -6.97 -26.61 -34.32
C LYS A 334 -7.46 -25.27 -34.86
N GLY A 335 -6.56 -24.34 -35.17
CA GLY A 335 -6.88 -22.99 -35.64
C GLY A 335 -7.22 -22.01 -34.52
N PHE A 336 -7.22 -20.71 -34.87
CA PHE A 336 -7.43 -19.60 -33.95
C PHE A 336 -8.77 -19.69 -33.20
N VAL A 337 -9.88 -19.90 -33.92
CA VAL A 337 -11.24 -19.87 -33.35
C VAL A 337 -11.41 -20.93 -32.25
N ALA A 338 -11.01 -22.18 -32.53
CA ALA A 338 -11.12 -23.27 -31.55
C ALA A 338 -10.20 -23.06 -30.34
N THR A 339 -9.01 -22.52 -30.56
CA THR A 339 -8.05 -22.19 -29.49
C THR A 339 -8.58 -21.08 -28.59
N ARG A 340 -9.15 -20.04 -29.20
CA ARG A 340 -9.73 -18.91 -28.48
C ARG A 340 -10.94 -19.34 -27.65
N GLN A 341 -11.80 -20.23 -28.18
CA GLN A 341 -12.91 -20.77 -27.42
C GLN A 341 -12.45 -21.60 -26.22
N ALA A 342 -11.47 -22.49 -26.41
CA ALA A 342 -10.96 -23.29 -25.31
C ALA A 342 -10.31 -22.44 -24.21
N LEU A 343 -9.62 -21.35 -24.58
CA LEU A 343 -9.10 -20.40 -23.60
C LEU A 343 -10.23 -19.66 -22.86
N ALA A 344 -11.31 -19.28 -23.55
CA ALA A 344 -12.48 -18.68 -22.91
C ALA A 344 -13.14 -19.63 -21.90
N ASP A 345 -13.27 -20.92 -22.25
CA ASP A 345 -13.81 -21.94 -21.36
C ASP A 345 -12.90 -22.17 -20.13
N GLU A 346 -11.58 -22.15 -20.33
CA GLU A 346 -10.58 -22.24 -19.25
C GLU A 346 -10.67 -21.03 -18.30
N VAL A 347 -10.72 -19.82 -18.84
CA VAL A 347 -10.86 -18.58 -18.05
C VAL A 347 -12.17 -18.59 -17.25
N ALA A 348 -13.29 -19.01 -17.85
CA ALA A 348 -14.56 -19.13 -17.14
C ALA A 348 -14.52 -20.17 -16.00
N ALA A 349 -13.84 -21.30 -16.22
CA ALA A 349 -13.66 -22.32 -15.18
C ALA A 349 -12.74 -21.82 -14.05
N LEU A 350 -11.70 -21.07 -14.37
CA LEU A 350 -10.82 -20.44 -13.38
C LEU A 350 -11.56 -19.37 -12.58
N LEU A 351 -12.43 -18.57 -13.21
CA LEU A 351 -13.26 -17.58 -12.52
C LEU A 351 -14.14 -18.26 -11.45
N GLY A 352 -14.83 -19.35 -11.82
CA GLY A 352 -15.63 -20.11 -10.84
C GLY A 352 -14.79 -20.72 -9.69
N LYS A 353 -13.52 -21.07 -9.94
CA LYS A 353 -12.59 -21.47 -8.87
C LYS A 353 -12.16 -20.30 -7.99
N ALA A 354 -11.97 -19.11 -8.57
CA ALA A 354 -11.65 -17.90 -7.84
C ALA A 354 -12.80 -17.54 -6.88
N ASP A 355 -14.04 -17.55 -7.37
CA ASP A 355 -15.25 -17.29 -6.57
C ASP A 355 -15.36 -18.26 -5.39
N ALA A 356 -15.16 -19.56 -5.66
CA ALA A 356 -15.18 -20.60 -4.63
C ALA A 356 -14.04 -20.43 -3.60
N LEU A 357 -12.85 -20.01 -4.05
CA LEU A 357 -11.72 -19.72 -3.18
C LEU A 357 -12.03 -18.53 -2.26
N VAL A 358 -12.46 -17.39 -2.82
CA VAL A 358 -12.80 -16.19 -2.04
C VAL A 358 -13.84 -16.56 -0.99
N ALA A 359 -14.94 -17.21 -1.38
CA ALA A 359 -15.98 -17.64 -0.45
C ALA A 359 -15.43 -18.56 0.67
N ALA A 360 -14.55 -19.51 0.34
CA ALA A 360 -13.96 -20.41 1.34
C ALA A 360 -12.97 -19.70 2.28
N GLN A 361 -12.22 -18.72 1.77
CA GLN A 361 -11.23 -17.99 2.55
C GLN A 361 -11.85 -16.98 3.52
N SER A 362 -13.05 -16.47 3.23
CA SER A 362 -13.77 -15.55 4.13
C SER A 362 -14.27 -16.19 5.42
N ASP A 363 -14.23 -17.52 5.57
CA ASP A 363 -14.76 -18.21 6.74
C ASP A 363 -13.95 -17.90 8.03
N PRO A 364 -14.52 -17.16 8.99
CA PRO A 364 -13.83 -16.77 10.22
C PRO A 364 -13.73 -17.90 11.25
N SER A 365 -14.30 -19.08 10.97
CA SER A 365 -14.40 -20.18 11.93
C SER A 365 -13.03 -20.59 12.47
N GLY A 366 -12.94 -20.65 13.80
CA GLY A 366 -11.72 -21.04 14.52
C GLY A 366 -10.61 -19.99 14.53
N MET A 367 -10.89 -18.76 14.08
CA MET A 367 -9.97 -17.64 14.12
C MET A 367 -10.31 -16.64 15.24
N ARG A 368 -9.40 -15.69 15.46
CA ARG A 368 -9.53 -14.55 16.38
C ARG A 368 -9.12 -13.26 15.68
N VAL A 369 -9.23 -12.13 16.38
CA VAL A 369 -9.19 -10.79 15.79
C VAL A 369 -7.97 -10.49 14.91
N GLU A 370 -6.74 -10.76 15.30
CA GLU A 370 -5.56 -10.51 14.45
C GLU A 370 -5.59 -11.32 13.14
N GLN A 371 -6.22 -12.49 13.16
CA GLN A 371 -6.39 -13.33 11.97
C GLN A 371 -7.51 -12.80 11.10
N TRP A 372 -8.66 -12.40 11.68
CA TRP A 372 -9.74 -11.75 10.95
C TRP A 372 -9.27 -10.46 10.26
N LEU A 373 -8.46 -9.66 10.95
CA LEU A 373 -7.88 -8.42 10.42
C LEU A 373 -6.83 -8.67 9.34
N SER A 374 -6.12 -9.80 9.37
CA SER A 374 -5.10 -10.12 8.37
C SER A 374 -5.63 -10.88 7.15
N LEU A 375 -6.82 -11.49 7.27
CA LEU A 375 -7.47 -12.21 6.18
C LEU A 375 -7.69 -11.35 4.92
N PRO A 376 -8.20 -10.11 5.00
CA PRO A 376 -8.40 -9.25 3.83
C PRO A 376 -7.14 -9.10 2.95
N SER A 377 -5.98 -8.94 3.58
CA SER A 377 -4.69 -8.85 2.89
C SER A 377 -4.29 -10.19 2.24
N ALA A 378 -4.47 -11.31 2.95
CA ALA A 378 -4.20 -12.65 2.40
C ALA A 378 -5.15 -13.06 1.27
N MET A 379 -6.41 -12.65 1.35
CA MET A 379 -7.43 -12.87 0.33
C MET A 379 -7.18 -12.06 -0.94
N GLY A 380 -6.32 -11.03 -0.89
CA GLY A 380 -5.92 -10.24 -2.05
C GLY A 380 -5.46 -11.08 -3.24
N TRP A 381 -4.81 -12.23 -3.00
CA TRP A 381 -4.44 -13.19 -4.03
C TRP A 381 -5.64 -13.75 -4.82
N GLY A 382 -6.73 -14.07 -4.12
CA GLY A 382 -7.94 -14.61 -4.72
C GLY A 382 -8.80 -13.51 -5.34
N VAL A 383 -8.99 -12.41 -4.62
CA VAL A 383 -9.80 -11.25 -5.04
C VAL A 383 -9.21 -10.59 -6.29
N TYR A 384 -7.90 -10.38 -6.32
CA TYR A 384 -7.23 -9.84 -7.51
C TYR A 384 -7.37 -10.79 -8.70
N ALA A 385 -7.10 -12.08 -8.50
CA ALA A 385 -7.22 -13.08 -9.56
C ALA A 385 -8.66 -13.18 -10.11
N GLN A 386 -9.67 -13.07 -9.25
CA GLN A 386 -11.07 -13.02 -9.64
C GLN A 386 -11.36 -11.81 -10.55
N GLY A 387 -10.95 -10.60 -10.15
CA GLY A 387 -11.13 -9.38 -10.95
C GLY A 387 -10.44 -9.47 -12.32
N VAL A 388 -9.22 -10.03 -12.36
CA VAL A 388 -8.49 -10.30 -13.62
C VAL A 388 -9.27 -11.27 -14.50
N LEU A 389 -9.69 -12.41 -13.95
CA LEU A 389 -10.42 -13.43 -14.70
C LEU A 389 -11.80 -12.96 -15.18
N GLN A 390 -12.48 -12.11 -14.40
CA GLN A 390 -13.74 -11.47 -14.78
C GLN A 390 -13.55 -10.55 -15.99
N SER A 391 -12.54 -9.68 -15.95
CA SER A 391 -12.14 -8.83 -17.08
C SER A 391 -11.81 -9.66 -18.33
N MET A 392 -10.94 -10.67 -18.17
CA MET A 392 -10.54 -11.55 -19.27
C MET A 392 -11.73 -12.30 -19.87
N ASN A 393 -12.64 -12.81 -19.02
CA ASN A 393 -13.83 -13.50 -19.48
C ASN A 393 -14.70 -12.56 -20.33
N ALA A 394 -14.93 -11.33 -19.87
CA ALA A 394 -15.71 -10.33 -20.61
C ALA A 394 -15.04 -9.96 -21.95
N ALA A 395 -13.72 -9.74 -21.96
CA ALA A 395 -12.97 -9.45 -23.18
C ALA A 395 -12.99 -10.62 -24.17
N LEU A 396 -12.86 -11.85 -23.67
CA LEU A 396 -12.96 -13.08 -24.47
C LEU A 396 -14.38 -13.39 -24.96
N GLN A 397 -15.43 -12.63 -24.62
CA GLN A 397 -16.72 -12.74 -25.32
C GLN A 397 -16.83 -11.79 -26.52
N LYS A 398 -15.97 -10.78 -26.61
CA LYS A 398 -15.99 -9.80 -27.71
C LYS A 398 -15.22 -10.32 -28.94
N PRO A 399 -15.64 -9.97 -30.18
CA PRO A 399 -14.87 -10.32 -31.36
C PRO A 399 -13.47 -9.69 -31.29
N PRO A 400 -12.42 -10.37 -31.81
CA PRO A 400 -11.08 -9.81 -31.80
C PRO A 400 -11.02 -8.55 -32.68
N THR A 401 -10.38 -7.50 -32.17
CA THR A 401 -10.27 -6.20 -32.84
C THR A 401 -9.05 -6.09 -33.75
N ILE A 402 -8.02 -6.90 -33.50
CA ILE A 402 -6.76 -6.92 -34.27
C ILE A 402 -6.98 -7.58 -35.64
N PRO A 403 -6.71 -6.88 -36.77
CA PRO A 403 -6.92 -7.42 -38.11
C PRO A 403 -5.93 -8.54 -38.50
N ASP A 404 -4.68 -8.45 -38.04
CA ASP A 404 -3.63 -9.41 -38.38
C ASP A 404 -3.76 -10.72 -37.58
N GLU A 405 -3.67 -11.87 -38.27
CA GLU A 405 -3.86 -13.18 -37.64
C GLU A 405 -2.67 -13.60 -36.77
N ALA A 406 -1.45 -13.28 -37.17
CA ALA A 406 -0.26 -13.62 -36.40
C ALA A 406 -0.21 -12.83 -35.09
N GLU A 407 -0.55 -11.54 -35.15
CA GLU A 407 -0.66 -10.67 -33.99
C GLU A 407 -1.79 -11.11 -33.05
N ARG A 408 -2.95 -11.52 -33.59
CA ARG A 408 -4.03 -12.13 -32.77
C ARG A 408 -3.56 -13.38 -32.02
N LEU A 409 -2.72 -14.21 -32.63
CA LEU A 409 -2.19 -15.42 -31.99
C LEU A 409 -1.20 -15.11 -30.88
N VAL A 410 -0.34 -14.11 -31.07
CA VAL A 410 0.57 -13.64 -30.01
C VAL A 410 -0.24 -13.15 -28.82
N ARG A 411 -1.22 -12.27 -29.06
CA ARG A 411 -2.09 -11.76 -27.99
C ARG A 411 -2.85 -12.88 -27.28
N LEU A 412 -3.35 -13.87 -28.01
CA LEU A 412 -4.04 -15.00 -27.39
C LEU A 412 -3.11 -15.83 -26.48
N ALA A 413 -1.84 -15.97 -26.86
CA ALA A 413 -0.84 -16.63 -26.04
C ALA A 413 -0.50 -15.82 -24.77
N ASP A 414 -0.51 -14.49 -24.83
CA ASP A 414 -0.31 -13.62 -23.67
C ASP A 414 -1.50 -13.66 -22.71
N ILE A 415 -2.73 -13.68 -23.22
CA ILE A 415 -3.93 -13.91 -22.41
C ILE A 415 -3.82 -15.25 -21.67
N ALA A 416 -3.38 -16.32 -22.35
CA ALA A 416 -3.17 -17.61 -21.71
C ALA A 416 -2.08 -17.58 -20.62
N ALA A 417 -1.02 -16.79 -20.82
CA ALA A 417 0.02 -16.61 -19.80
C ALA A 417 -0.53 -15.93 -18.55
N VAL A 418 -1.36 -14.90 -18.71
CA VAL A 418 -2.01 -14.19 -17.60
C VAL A 418 -3.02 -15.09 -16.88
N ALA A 419 -3.81 -15.88 -17.62
CA ALA A 419 -4.75 -16.85 -17.03
C ALA A 419 -4.02 -17.88 -16.16
N GLU A 420 -2.85 -18.35 -16.62
CA GLU A 420 -2.03 -19.29 -15.89
C GLU A 420 -1.43 -18.69 -14.60
N ASP A 421 -1.05 -17.40 -14.62
CA ASP A 421 -0.65 -16.70 -13.39
C ASP A 421 -1.79 -16.71 -12.36
N GLN A 422 -3.01 -16.41 -12.80
CA GLN A 422 -4.19 -16.39 -11.92
C GLN A 422 -4.50 -17.80 -11.38
N ARG A 423 -4.38 -18.83 -12.21
CA ARG A 423 -4.53 -20.23 -11.76
C ARG A 423 -3.56 -20.55 -10.63
N VAL A 424 -2.28 -20.19 -10.76
CA VAL A 424 -1.28 -20.43 -9.71
C VAL A 424 -1.59 -19.62 -8.46
N SER A 425 -2.00 -18.36 -8.59
CA SER A 425 -2.43 -17.52 -7.46
C SER A 425 -3.56 -18.18 -6.67
N ILE A 426 -4.59 -18.69 -7.35
CA ILE A 426 -5.77 -19.33 -6.75
C ILE A 426 -5.44 -20.70 -6.15
N GLU A 427 -4.70 -21.55 -6.87
CA GLU A 427 -4.49 -22.95 -6.47
C GLU A 427 -3.35 -23.11 -5.46
N ARG A 428 -2.50 -22.09 -5.28
CA ARG A 428 -1.28 -22.20 -4.48
C ARG A 428 -1.01 -21.03 -3.56
N PHE A 429 -0.83 -19.82 -4.09
CA PHE A 429 -0.31 -18.70 -3.30
C PHE A 429 -1.35 -18.14 -2.33
N GLY A 430 -2.60 -17.97 -2.76
CA GLY A 430 -3.71 -17.61 -1.88
C GLY A 430 -3.91 -18.62 -0.73
N PRO A 431 -3.97 -19.93 -1.01
CA PRO A 431 -3.99 -20.95 0.05
C PRO A 431 -2.79 -20.91 0.99
N ASP A 432 -1.57 -20.65 0.49
CA ASP A 432 -0.37 -20.47 1.32
C ASP A 432 -0.48 -19.24 2.24
N ALA A 433 -1.00 -18.11 1.73
CA ALA A 433 -1.22 -16.89 2.49
C ALA A 433 -2.25 -17.10 3.62
N VAL A 434 -3.39 -17.73 3.32
CA VAL A 434 -4.42 -18.04 4.33
C VAL A 434 -3.92 -19.05 5.37
N ALA A 435 -3.10 -20.02 4.97
CA ALA A 435 -2.46 -20.92 5.92
C ALA A 435 -1.55 -20.16 6.91
N MET A 436 -0.82 -19.14 6.44
CA MET A 436 -0.01 -18.28 7.29
C MET A 436 -0.84 -17.42 8.25
N VAL A 437 -1.97 -16.86 7.79
CA VAL A 437 -2.91 -16.15 8.66
C VAL A 437 -3.48 -17.08 9.73
N ARG A 438 -3.94 -18.29 9.34
CA ARG A 438 -4.45 -19.30 10.28
C ARG A 438 -3.40 -19.78 11.30
N ALA A 439 -2.13 -19.78 10.94
CA ALA A 439 -1.03 -20.12 11.85
C ALA A 439 -0.68 -18.99 12.83
N SER A 440 -1.04 -17.75 12.49
CA SER A 440 -0.77 -16.54 13.27
C SER A 440 -1.75 -16.40 14.43
N ALA A 441 -1.75 -17.40 15.33
CA ALA A 441 -2.69 -17.49 16.43
C ALA A 441 -2.65 -16.22 17.31
N SER A 442 -3.82 -15.63 17.49
CA SER A 442 -4.05 -14.47 18.34
C SER A 442 -4.28 -14.88 19.80
N ARG A 443 -3.88 -13.99 20.71
CA ARG A 443 -4.20 -14.12 22.15
C ARG A 443 -5.28 -13.12 22.59
N THR A 444 -5.65 -12.20 21.71
CA THR A 444 -6.61 -11.14 21.96
C THR A 444 -8.02 -11.66 21.70
N GLU A 445 -8.96 -11.31 22.58
CA GLU A 445 -10.38 -11.65 22.41
C GLU A 445 -11.14 -10.37 22.15
N VAL A 446 -11.84 -10.33 21.02
CA VAL A 446 -12.74 -9.25 20.61
C VAL A 446 -14.03 -9.92 20.16
N GLU A 447 -15.16 -9.35 20.54
CA GLU A 447 -16.47 -9.81 20.12
C GLU A 447 -16.58 -9.77 18.58
N GLU A 448 -17.10 -10.83 17.97
CA GLU A 448 -17.18 -10.94 16.50
C GLU A 448 -17.96 -9.77 15.88
N HIS A 449 -19.03 -9.31 16.56
CA HIS A 449 -19.77 -8.12 16.16
C HIS A 449 -18.88 -6.88 16.08
N ALA A 450 -18.05 -6.62 17.08
CA ALA A 450 -17.22 -5.41 17.10
C ALA A 450 -16.17 -5.45 16.00
N ALA A 451 -15.57 -6.63 15.75
CA ALA A 451 -14.66 -6.82 14.63
C ALA A 451 -15.35 -6.66 13.27
N ALA A 452 -16.59 -7.14 13.14
CA ALA A 452 -17.38 -7.00 11.91
C ALA A 452 -17.71 -5.53 11.62
N GLU A 453 -18.17 -4.78 12.62
CA GLU A 453 -18.49 -3.34 12.49
C GLU A 453 -17.25 -2.53 12.12
N PHE A 454 -16.11 -2.81 12.77
CA PHE A 454 -14.85 -2.15 12.44
C PHE A 454 -14.40 -2.43 11.00
N LEU A 455 -14.44 -3.70 10.56
CA LEU A 455 -14.09 -4.07 9.20
C LEU A 455 -15.04 -3.46 8.17
N ASP A 456 -16.35 -3.37 8.44
CA ASP A 456 -17.34 -2.76 7.55
C ASP A 456 -17.10 -1.25 7.37
N GLY A 457 -16.90 -0.54 8.48
CA GLY A 457 -16.56 0.89 8.45
C GLY A 457 -15.25 1.16 7.71
N TYR A 458 -14.23 0.35 7.97
CA TYR A 458 -12.94 0.44 7.28
C TYR A 458 -13.03 0.10 5.79
N SER A 459 -13.87 -0.88 5.42
CA SER A 459 -14.14 -1.23 4.02
C SER A 459 -14.79 -0.07 3.29
N THR A 460 -15.80 0.57 3.90
CA THR A 460 -16.46 1.75 3.35
C THR A 460 -15.46 2.89 3.11
N PHE A 461 -14.58 3.13 4.08
CA PHE A 461 -13.50 4.10 3.97
C PHE A 461 -12.56 3.79 2.78
N LEU A 462 -12.06 2.56 2.68
CA LEU A 462 -11.15 2.17 1.60
C LEU A 462 -11.82 2.14 0.23
N SER A 463 -13.08 1.73 0.11
CA SER A 463 -13.83 1.77 -1.15
C SER A 463 -13.95 3.20 -1.69
N ARG A 464 -14.19 4.18 -0.81
CA ARG A 464 -14.22 5.61 -1.19
C ARG A 464 -12.85 6.10 -1.65
N ALA A 465 -11.80 5.77 -0.89
CA ALA A 465 -10.43 6.13 -1.25
C ALA A 465 -9.96 5.50 -2.57
N GLY A 466 -10.40 4.26 -2.85
CA GLY A 466 -10.20 3.59 -4.13
C GLY A 466 -10.89 4.34 -5.27
N ALA A 467 -12.13 4.80 -5.07
CA ALA A 467 -12.86 5.59 -6.05
C ALA A 467 -12.18 6.95 -6.34
N ASP A 468 -11.63 7.61 -5.33
CA ASP A 468 -10.81 8.81 -5.52
C ASP A 468 -9.55 8.53 -6.33
N SER A 469 -8.87 7.44 -6.03
CA SER A 469 -7.66 7.02 -6.77
C SER A 469 -7.97 6.66 -8.23
N ARG A 470 -9.09 5.98 -8.47
CA ARG A 470 -9.60 5.69 -9.82
C ARG A 470 -9.87 6.97 -10.61
N ARG A 471 -10.58 7.95 -10.02
CA ARG A 471 -10.84 9.25 -10.66
C ARG A 471 -9.55 9.98 -11.05
N LEU A 472 -8.51 9.92 -10.21
CA LEU A 472 -7.19 10.48 -10.53
C LEU A 472 -6.59 9.80 -11.75
N TYR A 473 -6.59 8.47 -11.77
CA TYR A 473 -6.06 7.68 -12.88
C TYR A 473 -6.79 8.02 -14.19
N GLU A 474 -8.13 8.04 -14.18
CA GLU A 474 -8.95 8.38 -15.34
C GLU A 474 -8.66 9.81 -15.85
N THR A 475 -8.49 10.76 -14.93
CA THR A 475 -8.11 12.14 -15.25
C THR A 475 -6.74 12.22 -15.92
N GLN A 476 -5.76 11.45 -15.43
CA GLN A 476 -4.41 11.41 -15.99
C GLN A 476 -4.37 10.73 -17.36
N ALA A 477 -5.16 9.67 -17.56
CA ALA A 477 -5.25 8.93 -18.82
C ALA A 477 -5.91 9.75 -19.95
N GLY A 478 -6.82 10.65 -19.61
CA GLY A 478 -7.53 11.50 -20.56
C GLY A 478 -8.59 10.75 -21.41
N PRO A 479 -9.40 11.49 -22.20
CA PRO A 479 -10.64 10.98 -22.83
C PRO A 479 -10.46 10.00 -23.99
N GLY A 480 -9.27 9.42 -24.20
CA GLY A 480 -9.02 8.42 -25.25
C GLY A 480 -8.10 7.26 -24.85
N GLY A 481 -7.41 7.36 -23.70
CA GLY A 481 -6.56 6.26 -23.20
C GLY A 481 -7.39 5.06 -22.73
N LEU A 482 -8.53 5.33 -22.09
CA LEU A 482 -9.36 4.30 -21.44
C LEU A 482 -10.18 3.46 -22.44
N ASP A 483 -10.57 4.02 -23.59
CA ASP A 483 -11.37 3.30 -24.60
C ASP A 483 -10.60 2.12 -25.22
N SER A 484 -9.28 2.28 -25.38
CA SER A 484 -8.41 1.21 -25.86
C SER A 484 -8.13 0.15 -24.79
N ALA A 485 -7.99 0.58 -23.53
CA ALA A 485 -7.81 -0.29 -22.37
C ALA A 485 -9.02 -1.20 -22.12
N ALA A 486 -10.24 -0.68 -22.28
CA ALA A 486 -11.50 -1.42 -22.06
C ALA A 486 -11.72 -2.63 -23.00
N GLN A 487 -10.88 -2.79 -24.03
CA GLN A 487 -10.98 -3.84 -25.03
C GLN A 487 -9.85 -4.88 -24.95
N ASP A 488 -8.79 -4.62 -24.18
CA ASP A 488 -7.65 -5.53 -24.04
C ASP A 488 -7.81 -6.40 -22.78
N ALA A 489 -7.81 -7.73 -22.97
CA ALA A 489 -7.94 -8.72 -21.91
C ALA A 489 -6.74 -8.75 -20.94
N THR A 490 -5.65 -8.07 -21.28
CA THR A 490 -4.45 -7.96 -20.47
C THR A 490 -4.25 -6.56 -19.87
N ASP A 491 -5.21 -5.64 -20.08
CA ASP A 491 -5.18 -4.33 -19.47
C ASP A 491 -5.67 -4.36 -18.03
N ILE A 492 -5.06 -3.51 -17.20
CA ILE A 492 -5.30 -3.43 -15.77
C ILE A 492 -6.50 -2.55 -15.41
N TYR A 493 -6.91 -1.60 -16.26
CA TYR A 493 -8.04 -0.72 -15.98
C TYR A 493 -9.38 -1.47 -15.87
N PRO A 494 -9.74 -2.40 -16.77
CA PRO A 494 -10.96 -3.21 -16.60
C PRO A 494 -10.97 -4.04 -15.31
N VAL A 495 -9.80 -4.40 -14.78
CA VAL A 495 -9.67 -5.06 -13.48
C VAL A 495 -9.99 -4.10 -12.34
N LEU A 496 -9.54 -2.85 -12.44
CA LEU A 496 -9.91 -1.78 -11.51
C LEU A 496 -11.43 -1.53 -11.52
N GLU A 497 -12.08 -1.57 -12.69
CA GLU A 497 -13.54 -1.44 -12.80
C GLU A 497 -14.27 -2.61 -12.12
N ALA A 498 -13.86 -3.85 -12.38
CA ALA A 498 -14.45 -5.02 -11.76
C ALA A 498 -14.34 -4.98 -10.22
N LEU A 499 -13.18 -4.58 -9.69
CA LEU A 499 -12.99 -4.41 -8.24
C LEU A 499 -13.81 -3.26 -7.67
N SER A 500 -13.97 -2.17 -8.43
CA SER A 500 -14.80 -1.02 -8.04
C SER A 500 -16.26 -1.42 -7.86
N ASP A 501 -16.80 -2.25 -8.75
CA ASP A 501 -18.19 -2.69 -8.69
C ASP A 501 -18.44 -3.54 -7.45
N GLU A 502 -17.55 -4.50 -7.16
CA GLU A 502 -17.63 -5.36 -5.97
C GLU A 502 -17.44 -4.55 -4.67
N ALA A 503 -16.43 -3.67 -4.63
CA ALA A 503 -16.14 -2.83 -3.46
C ALA A 503 -17.24 -1.78 -3.18
N GLY A 504 -17.90 -1.29 -4.24
CA GLY A 504 -19.00 -0.33 -4.15
C GLY A 504 -20.34 -0.97 -3.80
N ALA A 505 -20.65 -2.14 -4.36
CA ALA A 505 -21.90 -2.86 -4.08
C ALA A 505 -22.03 -3.29 -2.62
N ALA A 506 -20.89 -3.49 -1.93
CA ALA A 506 -20.90 -4.08 -0.61
C ALA A 506 -20.79 -3.06 0.54
N ALA A 507 -20.25 -1.85 0.32
CA ALA A 507 -19.91 -0.89 1.37
C ALA A 507 -21.09 -0.53 2.33
N GLY A 508 -20.86 -0.66 3.64
CA GLY A 508 -21.76 -0.20 4.71
C GLY A 508 -22.98 -1.10 4.94
N SER A 509 -22.85 -2.40 4.66
CA SER A 509 -23.99 -3.34 4.68
C SER A 509 -23.65 -4.75 5.19
N ALA A 510 -22.48 -4.97 5.79
CA ALA A 510 -22.13 -6.28 6.31
C ALA A 510 -23.10 -6.73 7.42
N GLY A 511 -23.82 -7.83 7.19
CA GLY A 511 -24.70 -8.46 8.19
C GLY A 511 -23.98 -9.48 9.08
N SER A 512 -22.72 -9.80 8.77
CA SER A 512 -21.91 -10.80 9.48
C SER A 512 -20.41 -10.52 9.35
N LEU A 513 -19.61 -11.13 10.25
CA LEU A 513 -18.15 -11.03 10.19
C LEU A 513 -17.58 -11.60 8.87
N ARG A 514 -18.17 -12.67 8.34
CA ARG A 514 -17.76 -13.25 7.05
C ARG A 514 -17.95 -12.26 5.89
N GLU A 515 -19.08 -11.56 5.87
CA GLU A 515 -19.35 -10.52 4.87
C GLU A 515 -18.39 -9.36 5.05
N ALA A 516 -18.17 -8.88 6.29
CA ALA A 516 -17.23 -7.79 6.57
C ALA A 516 -15.78 -8.13 6.12
N ILE A 517 -15.31 -9.36 6.34
CA ILE A 517 -14.00 -9.82 5.86
C ILE A 517 -13.95 -9.81 4.32
N THR A 518 -15.00 -10.32 3.67
CA THR A 518 -15.07 -10.36 2.20
C THR A 518 -15.02 -8.95 1.61
N MET A 519 -15.84 -8.05 2.16
CA MET A 519 -15.88 -6.64 1.77
C MET A 519 -14.54 -5.96 1.97
N SER A 520 -13.89 -6.21 3.09
CA SER A 520 -12.58 -5.64 3.41
C SER A 520 -11.51 -6.13 2.44
N ALA A 521 -11.58 -7.39 1.99
CA ALA A 521 -10.67 -7.92 0.98
C ALA A 521 -10.81 -7.20 -0.37
N TYR A 522 -12.06 -6.96 -0.83
CA TYR A 522 -12.34 -6.18 -2.04
C TYR A 522 -11.92 -4.72 -1.89
N ALA A 523 -12.31 -4.06 -0.81
CA ALA A 523 -11.99 -2.64 -0.57
C ALA A 523 -10.47 -2.41 -0.46
N THR A 524 -9.75 -3.30 0.22
CA THR A 524 -8.28 -3.26 0.31
C THR A 524 -7.64 -3.45 -1.06
N THR A 525 -8.07 -4.46 -1.82
CA THR A 525 -7.52 -4.74 -3.15
C THR A 525 -7.83 -3.63 -4.14
N TYR A 526 -9.04 -3.08 -4.10
CA TYR A 526 -9.45 -1.94 -4.92
C TYR A 526 -8.65 -0.67 -4.59
N TYR A 527 -8.48 -0.36 -3.31
CA TYR A 527 -7.67 0.79 -2.88
C TYR A 527 -6.21 0.63 -3.30
N VAL A 528 -5.59 -0.52 -2.99
CA VAL A 528 -4.21 -0.81 -3.39
C VAL A 528 -4.06 -0.66 -4.89
N LEU A 529 -4.89 -1.31 -5.72
CA LEU A 529 -4.80 -1.21 -7.18
C LEU A 529 -5.07 0.21 -7.70
N GLY A 530 -6.08 0.90 -7.18
CA GLY A 530 -6.43 2.25 -7.62
C GLY A 530 -5.32 3.26 -7.35
N THR A 531 -4.74 3.23 -6.15
CA THR A 531 -3.63 4.13 -5.83
C THR A 531 -2.36 3.72 -6.57
N THR A 532 -2.17 2.42 -6.77
CA THR A 532 -1.10 1.88 -7.59
C THR A 532 -1.14 2.44 -9.02
N LEU A 533 -2.30 2.47 -9.67
CA LEU A 533 -2.41 2.99 -11.04
C LEU A 533 -2.26 4.51 -11.10
N SER A 534 -2.83 5.22 -10.13
CA SER A 534 -2.75 6.69 -10.10
C SER A 534 -1.38 7.25 -9.67
N SER A 535 -0.56 6.44 -8.98
CA SER A 535 0.82 6.77 -8.60
C SER A 535 1.89 6.04 -9.43
N GLY A 536 1.56 4.92 -10.07
CA GLY A 536 2.45 3.99 -10.77
C GLY A 536 3.13 4.57 -11.99
N SER A 537 2.49 5.56 -12.65
CA SER A 537 3.11 6.36 -13.72
C SER A 537 4.37 7.09 -13.25
N ALA A 538 4.49 7.42 -11.96
CA ALA A 538 5.69 8.01 -11.38
C ALA A 538 6.84 7.00 -11.23
N TYR A 539 6.53 5.70 -11.23
CA TYR A 539 7.50 4.60 -11.08
C TYR A 539 7.75 3.83 -12.39
N GLY A 540 7.06 4.17 -13.48
CA GLY A 540 7.14 3.46 -14.77
C GLY A 540 6.46 2.09 -14.75
N LEU A 541 5.60 1.82 -13.77
CA LEU A 541 4.87 0.56 -13.64
C LEU A 541 3.50 0.70 -14.31
N THR A 542 3.27 0.01 -15.43
CA THR A 542 2.05 0.13 -16.24
C THR A 542 1.15 -1.10 -16.18
N GLY A 543 1.71 -2.31 -16.13
CA GLY A 543 0.93 -3.56 -16.22
C GLY A 543 0.71 -4.32 -14.91
N PHE A 544 1.45 -4.00 -13.82
CA PHE A 544 1.33 -4.66 -12.49
C PHE A 544 1.16 -6.18 -12.51
N GLY A 545 1.90 -6.87 -13.38
CA GLY A 545 1.87 -8.33 -13.48
C GLY A 545 0.91 -8.89 -14.54
N LEU A 546 0.11 -8.05 -15.20
CA LEU A 546 -0.70 -8.43 -16.37
C LEU A 546 0.05 -8.13 -17.67
N GLY A 547 0.34 -9.19 -18.43
CA GLY A 547 0.63 -9.14 -19.87
C GLY A 547 1.95 -8.48 -20.33
N GLU A 548 2.43 -7.45 -19.65
CA GLU A 548 3.56 -6.62 -20.11
C GLU A 548 4.90 -7.03 -19.49
N GLU A 549 5.93 -7.13 -20.34
CA GLU A 549 7.32 -7.00 -19.92
C GLU A 549 7.65 -5.50 -19.82
N ALA A 550 8.30 -5.13 -18.72
CA ALA A 550 9.03 -3.89 -18.47
C ALA A 550 9.09 -2.86 -19.63
N GLY A 551 8.44 -1.71 -19.45
CA GLY A 551 8.53 -0.59 -20.39
C GLY A 551 9.91 0.10 -20.35
N ALA A 552 10.33 0.70 -21.47
CA ALA A 552 11.61 1.39 -21.62
C ALA A 552 11.79 2.67 -20.76
N ALA A 553 10.77 3.08 -20.00
CA ALA A 553 10.74 4.28 -19.16
C ALA A 553 10.96 3.99 -17.66
N TYR A 554 11.47 2.80 -17.33
CA TYR A 554 11.82 2.39 -15.98
C TYR A 554 13.00 3.19 -15.42
N GLU A 555 12.84 3.85 -14.26
CA GLU A 555 13.95 4.43 -13.49
C GLU A 555 14.29 3.50 -12.30
N PRO A 556 15.36 2.69 -12.39
CA PRO A 556 15.66 1.68 -11.37
C PRO A 556 15.77 2.25 -9.97
N ALA A 557 16.38 3.43 -9.82
CA ALA A 557 16.55 4.07 -8.53
C ALA A 557 15.20 4.34 -7.82
N LEU A 558 14.17 4.80 -8.55
CA LEU A 558 12.87 5.09 -7.96
C LEU A 558 12.17 3.83 -7.47
N LEU A 559 12.15 2.78 -8.30
CA LEU A 559 11.51 1.53 -7.91
C LEU A 559 12.27 0.84 -6.77
N ARG A 560 13.61 0.89 -6.78
CA ARG A 560 14.42 0.44 -5.64
C ARG A 560 14.01 1.17 -4.36
N ASN A 561 13.91 2.49 -4.42
CA ASN A 561 13.51 3.28 -3.26
C ASN A 561 12.12 2.92 -2.77
N ALA A 562 11.16 2.71 -3.66
CA ALA A 562 9.80 2.32 -3.28
C ALA A 562 9.78 0.97 -2.53
N VAL A 563 10.47 -0.05 -3.08
CA VAL A 563 10.56 -1.36 -2.42
C VAL A 563 11.29 -1.27 -1.09
N GLU A 564 12.46 -0.63 -1.04
CA GLU A 564 13.28 -0.55 0.17
C GLU A 564 12.60 0.28 1.28
N SER A 565 11.89 1.35 0.92
CA SER A 565 11.17 2.20 1.89
C SER A 565 9.94 1.49 2.45
N GLY A 566 9.17 0.83 1.59
CA GLY A 566 8.03 0.04 2.06
C GLY A 566 8.44 -1.17 2.90
N GLU A 567 9.55 -1.84 2.59
CA GLU A 567 10.11 -2.91 3.44
C GLU A 567 10.55 -2.42 4.83
N GLU A 568 11.18 -1.24 4.88
CA GLU A 568 11.56 -0.59 6.14
C GLU A 568 10.31 -0.24 6.95
N LEU A 569 9.29 0.32 6.31
CA LEU A 569 8.02 0.65 6.94
C LEU A 569 7.33 -0.59 7.53
N ILE A 570 7.25 -1.69 6.78
CA ILE A 570 6.68 -2.94 7.29
C ILE A 570 7.50 -3.41 8.49
N ARG A 571 8.83 -3.39 8.41
CA ARG A 571 9.71 -3.80 9.50
C ARG A 571 9.43 -3.00 10.78
N GLU A 572 9.29 -1.68 10.69
CA GLU A 572 9.02 -0.81 11.84
C GLU A 572 7.63 -1.06 12.43
N TRP A 573 6.57 -1.02 11.63
CA TRP A 573 5.21 -1.21 12.12
C TRP A 573 4.96 -2.61 12.67
N THR A 574 5.42 -3.64 11.97
CA THR A 574 5.30 -5.03 12.42
C THR A 574 6.07 -5.24 13.73
N ALA A 575 7.28 -4.69 13.86
CA ALA A 575 8.04 -4.75 15.12
C ALA A 575 7.31 -4.04 16.27
N PHE A 576 6.75 -2.86 16.01
CA PHE A 576 5.99 -2.11 17.02
C PHE A 576 4.73 -2.86 17.46
N LEU A 577 3.93 -3.33 16.50
CA LEU A 577 2.68 -4.05 16.79
C LEU A 577 2.95 -5.38 17.50
N GLN A 578 3.99 -6.11 17.08
CA GLN A 578 4.37 -7.35 17.78
C GLN A 578 4.89 -7.08 19.19
N TRP A 579 5.66 -6.01 19.39
CA TRP A 579 6.08 -5.59 20.72
C TRP A 579 4.89 -5.21 21.62
N SER A 580 3.84 -4.62 21.05
CA SER A 580 2.58 -4.35 21.76
C SER A 580 1.69 -5.58 22.00
N GLY A 581 2.15 -6.78 21.61
CA GLY A 581 1.47 -8.05 21.92
C GLY A 581 0.69 -8.69 20.77
N GLN A 582 0.65 -8.04 19.60
CA GLN A 582 -0.05 -8.55 18.42
C GLN A 582 0.73 -9.69 17.74
N ASN A 583 0.04 -10.70 17.19
CA ASN A 583 0.73 -11.70 16.37
C ASN A 583 0.87 -11.24 14.92
N MET A 584 2.02 -10.65 14.60
CA MET A 584 2.30 -10.09 13.27
C MET A 584 2.99 -11.08 12.32
N SER A 585 2.84 -12.39 12.51
CA SER A 585 3.60 -13.38 11.71
C SER A 585 3.24 -13.39 10.22
N TYR A 586 2.00 -13.04 9.84
CA TYR A 586 1.63 -12.94 8.43
C TYR A 586 2.39 -11.82 7.69
N PRO A 587 2.37 -10.55 8.13
CA PRO A 587 3.15 -9.50 7.47
C PRO A 587 4.67 -9.68 7.62
N VAL A 588 5.18 -10.34 8.68
CA VAL A 588 6.60 -10.77 8.73
C VAL A 588 6.91 -11.71 7.57
N TRP A 589 6.09 -12.76 7.37
CA TRP A 589 6.28 -13.70 6.28
C TRP A 589 6.21 -13.01 4.93
N GLN A 590 5.21 -12.14 4.71
CA GLN A 590 5.02 -11.39 3.48
C GLN A 590 6.24 -10.54 3.13
N ARG A 591 6.75 -9.77 4.09
CA ARG A 591 7.99 -8.99 3.96
C ARG A 591 9.20 -9.86 3.64
N ASP A 592 9.36 -10.97 4.36
CA ASP A 592 10.57 -11.80 4.25
C ASP A 592 10.70 -12.44 2.86
N TRP A 593 9.58 -12.80 2.22
CA TRP A 593 9.64 -13.35 0.87
C TRP A 593 9.63 -12.28 -0.22
N SER A 594 8.96 -11.14 -0.03
CA SER A 594 9.05 -10.00 -0.97
C SER A 594 10.47 -9.43 -1.04
N GLN A 595 11.12 -9.26 0.12
CA GLN A 595 12.53 -8.91 0.19
C GLN A 595 13.44 -9.99 -0.39
N GLY A 596 13.06 -11.25 -0.18
CA GLY A 596 13.74 -12.41 -0.71
C GLY A 596 13.84 -12.42 -2.23
N ILE A 597 12.71 -12.23 -2.93
CA ILE A 597 12.67 -12.18 -4.39
C ILE A 597 13.39 -10.94 -4.93
N TYR A 598 13.16 -9.77 -4.34
CA TYR A 598 13.83 -8.53 -4.76
C TYR A 598 15.35 -8.66 -4.66
N THR A 599 15.86 -9.13 -3.52
CA THR A 599 17.31 -9.35 -3.31
C THR A 599 17.89 -10.36 -4.30
N ALA A 600 17.14 -11.43 -4.63
CA ALA A 600 17.61 -12.45 -5.56
C ALA A 600 17.74 -11.94 -7.01
N LEU A 601 16.92 -10.95 -7.39
CA LEU A 601 16.87 -10.41 -8.76
C LEU A 601 17.57 -9.04 -8.90
N LYS A 602 17.90 -8.37 -7.80
CA LYS A 602 18.61 -7.08 -7.79
C LYS A 602 19.95 -7.16 -8.53
N GLY A 603 20.21 -6.21 -9.41
CA GLY A 603 21.42 -6.16 -10.25
C GLY A 603 21.44 -7.16 -11.41
N THR A 604 20.38 -7.96 -11.59
CA THR A 604 20.22 -8.83 -12.76
C THR A 604 19.39 -8.12 -13.83
N GLY A 605 19.31 -8.68 -15.05
CA GLY A 605 18.38 -8.21 -16.08
C GLY A 605 16.89 -8.38 -15.75
N ARG A 606 16.57 -8.79 -14.52
CA ARG A 606 15.20 -9.02 -14.01
C ARG A 606 14.93 -8.29 -12.70
N GLU A 607 15.76 -7.30 -12.33
CA GLU A 607 15.56 -6.49 -11.13
C GLU A 607 14.16 -5.88 -11.07
N GLU A 608 13.67 -5.36 -12.19
CA GLU A 608 12.32 -4.78 -12.29
C GLU A 608 11.22 -5.82 -11.99
N SER A 609 11.31 -7.03 -12.56
CA SER A 609 10.33 -8.09 -12.24
C SER A 609 10.30 -8.41 -10.75
N GLY A 610 11.48 -8.53 -10.13
CA GLY A 610 11.58 -8.79 -8.69
C GLY A 610 11.01 -7.65 -7.85
N ALA A 611 11.26 -6.42 -8.27
CA ALA A 611 10.78 -5.24 -7.57
C ALA A 611 9.27 -5.02 -7.75
N THR A 612 8.69 -5.27 -8.93
CA THR A 612 7.23 -5.23 -9.15
C THR A 612 6.50 -6.25 -8.31
N ILE A 613 6.99 -7.50 -8.27
CA ILE A 613 6.42 -8.54 -7.40
C ILE A 613 6.54 -8.13 -5.93
N ALA A 614 7.72 -7.65 -5.50
CA ALA A 614 7.92 -7.24 -4.12
C ALA A 614 7.02 -6.07 -3.71
N LEU A 615 6.88 -5.06 -4.57
CA LEU A 615 6.10 -3.85 -4.27
C LEU A 615 4.62 -4.14 -4.08
N ASN A 616 4.05 -5.02 -4.90
CA ASN A 616 2.67 -5.47 -4.73
C ASN A 616 2.44 -6.01 -3.30
N GLU A 617 3.31 -6.89 -2.84
CA GLU A 617 3.21 -7.48 -1.51
C GLU A 617 3.48 -6.49 -0.38
N VAL A 618 4.40 -5.56 -0.62
CA VAL A 618 4.73 -4.52 0.35
C VAL A 618 3.49 -3.68 0.66
N TRP A 619 2.72 -3.28 -0.35
CA TRP A 619 1.50 -2.49 -0.11
C TRP A 619 0.44 -3.25 0.67
N TYR A 620 0.20 -4.52 0.35
CA TYR A 620 -0.72 -5.36 1.12
C TYR A 620 -0.26 -5.56 2.58
N ALA A 621 1.04 -5.69 2.82
CA ALA A 621 1.60 -5.81 4.17
C ALA A 621 1.51 -4.49 4.96
N VAL A 622 1.73 -3.34 4.31
CA VAL A 622 1.56 -2.03 4.94
C VAL A 622 0.10 -1.81 5.32
N MET A 623 -0.85 -2.07 4.41
CA MET A 623 -2.28 -1.96 4.71
C MET A 623 -2.69 -2.88 5.86
N ASN A 624 -2.19 -4.12 5.89
CA ASN A 624 -2.40 -5.04 7.01
C ASN A 624 -1.93 -4.45 8.34
N ASN A 625 -0.70 -3.92 8.38
CA ASN A 625 -0.14 -3.31 9.59
C ASN A 625 -0.97 -2.10 10.04
N LEU A 626 -1.35 -1.21 9.12
CA LEU A 626 -2.14 -0.01 9.44
C LEU A 626 -3.55 -0.36 9.91
N LEU A 627 -4.18 -1.39 9.33
CA LEU A 627 -5.47 -1.92 9.77
C LEU A 627 -5.38 -2.50 11.19
N VAL A 628 -4.39 -3.37 11.46
CA VAL A 628 -4.17 -3.93 12.81
C VAL A 628 -3.85 -2.82 13.81
N ARG A 629 -3.10 -1.80 13.40
CA ARG A 629 -2.86 -0.62 14.22
C ARG A 629 -4.18 0.08 14.56
N ALA A 630 -4.98 0.44 13.57
CA ALA A 630 -6.26 1.10 13.80
C ALA A 630 -7.16 0.25 14.71
N ALA A 631 -7.26 -1.06 14.46
CA ALA A 631 -8.02 -1.97 15.31
C ALA A 631 -7.55 -1.94 16.77
N SER A 632 -6.23 -1.97 17.03
CA SER A 632 -5.67 -1.90 18.38
C SER A 632 -5.96 -0.59 19.14
N LEU A 633 -6.42 0.45 18.45
CA LEU A 633 -6.83 1.71 19.06
C LEU A 633 -8.31 1.72 19.43
N HIS A 634 -9.13 1.00 18.66
CA HIS A 634 -10.58 1.14 18.68
C HIS A 634 -11.31 -0.09 19.21
N LEU A 635 -10.68 -1.28 19.18
CA LEU A 635 -11.26 -2.54 19.65
C LEU A 635 -10.74 -2.99 21.03
N GLY A 636 -9.77 -2.26 21.61
CA GLY A 636 -9.04 -2.66 22.82
C GLY A 636 -7.84 -3.54 22.50
#